data_AF-A0A517LL91-F1
#
_entry.id   AF-A0A517LL91-F1
#
_cell.length_a   1.000
_cell.length_b   1.000
_cell.length_c   1.000
_cell.angle_alpha   90.00
_cell.angle_beta   90.00
_cell.angle_gamma   90.00
#
_symmetry.space_group_name_H-M   'P 1'
#
loop_
_entity.id
_entity.type
_entity.pdbx_description
1 polymer ?
#
loop_
_entity_poly.entity_id
_entity_poly.type
_entity_poly.pdbx_seq_one_letter_code
_entity_poly.pdbx_strand_id
1 'polypeptide(L)'
;MEKRTKYRSIFASTRENGSRSDSEVLQDRASIATRSSHENDAEKDAAMAGDCANSSSLEGEVELKNPVEYMTMNWSHCGMLMIAECISLGILGLPNAMAQLGLLPGILLIVVLGVLAGYTGAIIGEFKIKHAHIHSMADAGRMIGGKWLEIPFGFGQNIVLLFIAAAHINTFTIMMNVLTDHSACSVIFSIVALLVCALCTFPRTLKMMSFLSCASCLSILVAVIIVMVHAGTVKQPNAAPKALPNTTFKDGMNAVLNIVLAYTGHVTYFGFFSELKNPKDYKKSLVLLQTTAISLYVMVAVVIYCYVGPDVKSPALSSASPKIRKIAYGVAIPTIIIAGVLNAHVASTAVYRWAWKKRGHPMVYKERSTRAWISWLAIVITVWTLAWIIAESIPTFKYLLGLVSALFSGWYSFGITSFLYWYSNKGNLWTDKSGARDMRRISLTLLNILIFSIGAIINRIPTPAWPMVQLQTRPMSLLATMESTPSPHHTLTKSRSVVEIKELLNGDKPALLIFYEAGQEDILGTSADVLGQDWNVVRSRRQADRESLSTIVGVPTSNYGEEWYEKDRSRTLIYFHCVDSEHPLDESLSSLCDYEYLYTRTPFYRRDLARYLSFICGQINPHRDLARKTRTTLISTTFPDVRAALPNLEILSVGADAVELRVDLLKEPLSDGSYASVPSLKYVGEQLMLLRQRTELPIIYTTRCTNENGRFPMDDPQLFYKYLMKAIQWGCEYIDVELWLPEEIRRTIASKKGNSKIISAFHDFSRTFKWTSPEAEELFKRGAVYGDVVKMIVLVSTMQENYELENFRFMIQQKYSHPPFSGLNMGPVGQFSRMMNKIFTPITHPILPMIAAPGQLSAAEINQALHSMGQMPKLDFYGIGMGGGTVQAPFIDKCFNELSLPHQFIFVERSPKGSLESVLRRPSFGGAYMDPPLSTAISCLPSLSDAARTIGQVDTIAVRADGSHVGENAQWKGIRATLSRDFVPSAYSSRAALLLANAESDAAASVFALKSLGIGPIYTIGFTMHGPLGSGVSAVRGIDDLKLLEHPFAIISALPADKSLLVGPLLKHYSGSGRQPGFTAGKVFVDLATGQKRNDPLAVASSLGWTAYGIADVSAWTTVETLRLLVGQNVPYDFVRLASGGW
;
A
#
# COMPACT_ATOMS: atom_id res chain seq x y z
N MET A 1 -59.69 8.74 -39.26
CA MET A 1 -60.80 9.67 -38.96
C MET A 1 -60.21 11.00 -38.50
N GLU A 2 -60.80 12.13 -38.92
CA GLU A 2 -60.94 13.44 -38.20
C GLU A 2 -59.78 14.03 -37.35
N LYS A 3 -59.45 15.34 -37.31
CA LYS A 3 -59.88 16.67 -37.85
C LYS A 3 -58.64 17.61 -37.65
N ARG A 4 -58.36 18.78 -38.26
CA ARG A 4 -58.87 19.67 -39.35
C ARG A 4 -57.64 20.50 -39.83
N THR A 5 -57.30 20.67 -41.12
CA THR A 5 -57.90 21.54 -42.17
C THR A 5 -57.53 23.03 -42.16
N LYS A 6 -56.60 23.44 -43.05
CA LYS A 6 -56.67 24.58 -44.02
C LYS A 6 -55.46 24.46 -44.99
N TYR A 7 -55.53 24.47 -46.33
CA TYR A 7 -56.13 25.39 -47.34
C TYR A 7 -55.32 26.69 -47.56
N ARG A 8 -54.99 27.12 -48.80
CA ARG A 8 -55.18 26.50 -50.15
C ARG A 8 -54.34 27.20 -51.25
N SER A 9 -54.41 26.62 -52.47
CA SER A 9 -54.14 27.20 -53.81
C SER A 9 -52.69 27.11 -54.33
N ILE A 10 -52.40 27.20 -55.63
CA ILE A 10 -53.30 27.47 -56.79
C ILE A 10 -53.33 26.37 -57.87
N PHE A 11 -52.86 26.58 -59.12
CA PHE A 11 -53.16 25.74 -60.30
C PHE A 11 -52.00 25.64 -61.32
N ALA A 12 -51.87 24.43 -61.92
CA ALA A 12 -51.63 24.04 -63.34
C ALA A 12 -50.60 24.82 -64.24
N SER A 13 -50.03 24.24 -65.32
CA SER A 13 -50.40 23.04 -66.10
C SER A 13 -49.19 22.37 -66.83
N THR A 14 -49.43 21.16 -67.38
CA THR A 14 -48.83 20.44 -68.56
C THR A 14 -47.64 21.07 -69.33
N ARG A 15 -46.66 20.32 -69.94
CA ARG A 15 -46.78 19.03 -70.67
C ARG A 15 -45.42 18.37 -71.09
N GLU A 16 -45.45 17.04 -71.32
CA GLU A 16 -44.72 16.19 -72.31
C GLU A 16 -43.16 16.00 -72.40
N ASN A 17 -42.78 14.71 -72.28
CA ASN A 17 -41.87 13.87 -73.10
C ASN A 17 -40.37 14.20 -73.36
N GLY A 18 -39.52 13.17 -73.18
CA GLY A 18 -38.14 13.05 -73.70
C GLY A 18 -37.41 11.85 -73.08
N SER A 19 -36.52 11.15 -73.81
CA SER A 19 -35.87 9.91 -73.30
C SER A 19 -34.46 9.62 -73.84
N ARG A 20 -33.75 8.73 -73.10
CA ARG A 20 -32.66 7.81 -73.51
C ARG A 20 -31.17 8.23 -73.53
N SER A 21 -30.42 7.50 -72.68
CA SER A 21 -29.14 6.77 -72.90
C SER A 21 -27.87 7.43 -73.45
N ASP A 22 -26.82 7.37 -72.63
CA ASP A 22 -25.49 6.76 -72.85
C ASP A 22 -24.90 6.64 -74.28
N SER A 23 -23.64 7.08 -74.47
CA SER A 23 -22.44 6.22 -74.73
C SER A 23 -21.24 7.01 -75.30
N GLU A 24 -20.05 6.38 -75.35
CA GLU A 24 -18.78 6.76 -76.05
C GLU A 24 -18.16 8.15 -75.73
N VAL A 25 -17.01 8.32 -75.06
CA VAL A 25 -15.82 7.51 -74.69
C VAL A 25 -14.75 7.33 -75.78
N LEU A 26 -13.57 7.93 -75.53
CA LEU A 26 -12.30 7.91 -76.30
C LEU A 26 -12.31 8.75 -77.60
N GLN A 27 -11.17 9.26 -78.12
CA GLN A 27 -9.78 8.84 -77.90
C GLN A 27 -8.75 10.00 -77.89
N ASP A 28 -7.59 9.76 -77.24
CA ASP A 28 -6.24 10.42 -77.24
C ASP A 28 -6.05 11.89 -77.72
N ARG A 29 -5.27 12.80 -77.11
CA ARG A 29 -4.12 12.86 -76.16
C ARG A 29 -2.84 13.43 -76.82
N ALA A 30 -2.11 14.19 -75.99
CA ALA A 30 -0.65 14.43 -75.98
C ALA A 30 -0.04 15.57 -76.83
N SER A 31 0.82 16.35 -76.15
CA SER A 31 1.72 17.42 -76.64
C SER A 31 1.04 18.60 -77.37
N ILE A 32 1.37 19.86 -77.10
CA ILE A 32 2.62 20.44 -76.55
C ILE A 32 2.35 21.28 -75.30
N ALA A 33 3.25 21.21 -74.32
CA ALA A 33 3.37 22.20 -73.24
C ALA A 33 4.65 23.01 -73.43
N THR A 34 4.61 24.33 -73.15
CA THR A 34 5.63 25.10 -72.36
C THR A 34 5.54 26.62 -72.63
N ARG A 35 4.81 27.36 -71.77
CA ARG A 35 5.20 28.65 -71.16
C ARG A 35 4.04 29.26 -70.36
N SER A 36 4.36 30.22 -69.50
CA SER A 36 3.46 30.95 -68.58
C SER A 36 2.75 30.10 -67.52
N SER A 37 3.35 30.04 -66.33
CA SER A 37 2.71 29.54 -65.11
C SER A 37 3.38 30.13 -63.86
N HIS A 38 3.31 31.46 -63.67
CA HIS A 38 3.86 32.09 -62.47
C HIS A 38 3.15 33.35 -61.93
N GLU A 39 2.24 33.99 -62.66
CA GLU A 39 1.60 35.25 -62.22
C GLU A 39 0.16 35.08 -61.69
N ASN A 40 -0.64 34.15 -62.23
CA ASN A 40 -2.08 34.04 -61.94
C ASN A 40 -2.46 33.49 -60.55
N ASP A 41 -1.52 32.93 -59.77
CA ASP A 41 -1.84 32.39 -58.43
C ASP A 41 -1.85 33.47 -57.33
N ALA A 42 -1.12 34.58 -57.52
CA ALA A 42 -1.05 35.65 -56.52
C ALA A 42 -2.39 36.40 -56.36
N GLU A 43 -3.11 36.61 -57.47
CA GLU A 43 -4.37 37.35 -57.50
C GLU A 43 -5.53 36.57 -56.86
N LYS A 44 -5.51 35.23 -56.96
CA LYS A 44 -6.48 34.34 -56.28
C LYS A 44 -6.26 34.27 -54.76
N ASP A 45 -5.02 34.24 -54.29
CA ASP A 45 -4.72 34.23 -52.85
C ASP A 45 -5.10 35.58 -52.21
N ALA A 46 -5.03 36.69 -52.96
CA ALA A 46 -5.53 37.99 -52.54
C ALA A 46 -7.07 38.04 -52.46
N ALA A 47 -7.78 37.49 -53.46
CA ALA A 47 -9.24 37.43 -53.46
C ALA A 47 -9.80 36.66 -52.25
N MET A 48 -9.24 35.48 -51.93
CA MET A 48 -9.65 34.70 -50.75
C MET A 48 -9.31 35.38 -49.41
N ALA A 49 -8.31 36.26 -49.36
CA ALA A 49 -8.03 37.05 -48.16
C ALA A 49 -9.12 38.11 -47.90
N GLY A 50 -9.72 38.67 -48.95
CA GLY A 50 -10.82 39.63 -48.85
C GLY A 50 -12.12 39.02 -48.30
N ASP A 51 -12.56 37.89 -48.85
CA ASP A 51 -13.80 37.22 -48.41
C ASP A 51 -13.76 36.80 -46.93
N CYS A 52 -12.57 36.42 -46.42
CA CYS A 52 -12.40 36.02 -45.03
C CYS A 52 -12.59 37.18 -44.02
N ALA A 53 -12.61 38.44 -44.48
CA ALA A 53 -12.96 39.59 -43.66
C ALA A 53 -14.46 39.93 -43.69
N ASN A 54 -15.18 39.55 -44.75
CA ASN A 54 -16.61 39.89 -44.93
C ASN A 54 -17.59 38.88 -44.32
N SER A 55 -17.15 37.65 -44.02
CA SER A 55 -18.03 36.58 -43.53
C SER A 55 -18.51 36.73 -42.07
N SER A 56 -18.28 37.88 -41.42
CA SER A 56 -18.74 38.18 -40.05
C SER A 56 -20.06 38.96 -39.98
N SER A 57 -20.71 39.19 -41.13
CA SER A 57 -21.88 40.08 -41.30
C SER A 57 -23.25 39.38 -41.29
N LEU A 58 -23.31 38.08 -40.94
CA LEU A 58 -24.53 37.26 -40.97
C LEU A 58 -24.91 36.62 -39.62
N GLU A 59 -24.65 37.32 -38.51
CA GLU A 59 -25.43 37.15 -37.27
C GLU A 59 -26.10 38.51 -36.94
N GLY A 60 -27.40 38.49 -36.64
CA GLY A 60 -28.22 39.70 -36.58
C GLY A 60 -27.76 40.74 -35.55
N GLU A 61 -27.76 42.01 -35.96
CA GLU A 61 -27.23 43.12 -35.17
C GLU A 61 -28.01 43.34 -33.87
N VAL A 62 -27.28 43.23 -32.75
CA VAL A 62 -27.67 43.84 -31.46
C VAL A 62 -26.52 44.75 -31.07
N GLU A 63 -26.78 46.06 -31.07
CA GLU A 63 -25.76 47.11 -30.92
C GLU A 63 -25.14 47.14 -29.51
N LEU A 64 -24.09 46.33 -29.31
CA LEU A 64 -23.38 46.22 -28.04
C LEU A 64 -22.41 47.38 -27.86
N LYS A 65 -22.76 48.36 -27.00
CA LYS A 65 -21.81 49.42 -26.58
C LYS A 65 -20.52 48.82 -26.01
N ASN A 66 -19.39 49.15 -26.66
CA ASN A 66 -18.03 48.72 -26.33
C ASN A 66 -17.83 47.18 -26.28
N PRO A 67 -17.84 46.49 -27.45
CA PRO A 67 -17.51 45.08 -27.52
C PRO A 67 -16.05 44.82 -27.15
N VAL A 68 -15.72 43.57 -26.80
CA VAL A 68 -14.33 43.14 -26.54
C VAL A 68 -13.65 42.81 -27.87
N GLU A 69 -12.49 43.42 -28.13
CA GLU A 69 -11.62 43.11 -29.27
C GLU A 69 -11.02 41.69 -29.15
N TYR A 70 -10.96 40.99 -30.27
CA TYR A 70 -10.30 39.70 -30.44
C TYR A 70 -9.28 39.77 -31.60
N MET A 71 -8.36 38.80 -31.72
CA MET A 71 -7.21 38.87 -32.65
C MET A 71 -6.16 39.95 -32.32
N THR A 72 -5.80 40.10 -31.05
CA THR A 72 -4.84 41.15 -30.62
C THR A 72 -3.36 40.71 -30.60
N MET A 73 -3.04 39.45 -30.90
CA MET A 73 -1.74 38.84 -30.60
C MET A 73 -0.76 38.76 -31.79
N ASN A 74 0.52 39.01 -31.52
CA ASN A 74 1.64 38.79 -32.44
C ASN A 74 2.20 37.35 -32.28
N TRP A 75 2.85 36.82 -33.31
CA TRP A 75 3.38 35.43 -33.30
C TRP A 75 4.37 35.14 -32.16
N SER A 76 5.23 36.09 -31.80
CA SER A 76 6.18 35.94 -30.70
C SER A 76 5.48 35.77 -29.34
N HIS A 77 4.42 36.54 -29.10
CA HIS A 77 3.60 36.41 -27.88
C HIS A 77 2.83 35.08 -27.86
N CYS A 78 2.35 34.60 -29.01
CA CYS A 78 1.76 33.27 -29.14
C CYS A 78 2.77 32.16 -28.81
N GLY A 79 4.00 32.26 -29.33
CA GLY A 79 5.08 31.32 -29.00
C GLY A 79 5.42 31.34 -27.50
N MET A 80 5.50 32.51 -26.87
CA MET A 80 5.73 32.62 -25.42
C MET A 80 4.60 32.05 -24.57
N LEU A 81 3.33 32.20 -24.99
CA LEU A 81 2.19 31.53 -24.36
C LEU A 81 2.26 30.00 -24.50
N MET A 82 2.57 29.50 -25.69
CA MET A 82 2.75 28.07 -25.95
C MET A 82 3.91 27.48 -25.13
N ILE A 83 5.00 28.22 -24.95
CA ILE A 83 6.15 27.84 -24.10
C ILE A 83 5.74 27.85 -22.62
N ALA A 84 5.05 28.89 -22.14
CA ALA A 84 4.60 28.99 -20.75
C ALA A 84 3.67 27.82 -20.37
N GLU A 85 2.81 27.41 -21.31
CA GLU A 85 1.91 26.28 -21.19
C GLU A 85 2.66 24.94 -21.12
N CYS A 86 3.43 24.59 -22.16
CA CYS A 86 4.02 23.26 -22.26
C CYS A 86 5.14 23.02 -21.22
N ILE A 87 5.99 24.02 -21.00
CA ILE A 87 7.25 23.82 -20.26
C ILE A 87 7.02 23.79 -18.74
N SER A 88 6.08 24.57 -18.21
CA SER A 88 5.98 24.91 -16.76
C SER A 88 6.15 23.74 -15.80
N LEU A 89 5.25 22.75 -15.81
CA LEU A 89 5.34 21.57 -14.94
C LEU A 89 6.01 20.37 -15.60
N GLY A 90 5.89 20.24 -16.93
CA GLY A 90 6.45 19.10 -17.68
C GLY A 90 7.95 18.95 -17.44
N ILE A 91 8.71 20.04 -17.55
CA ILE A 91 10.16 20.10 -17.34
C ILE A 91 10.60 19.54 -15.97
N LEU A 92 9.77 19.68 -14.93
CA LEU A 92 10.09 19.26 -13.57
C LEU A 92 9.90 17.75 -13.33
N GLY A 93 9.21 17.05 -14.24
CA GLY A 93 9.09 15.58 -14.21
C GLY A 93 10.20 14.85 -14.97
N LEU A 94 10.77 15.47 -16.01
CA LEU A 94 11.67 14.79 -16.96
C LEU A 94 12.99 14.27 -16.35
N PRO A 95 13.67 14.96 -15.43
CA PRO A 95 14.84 14.40 -14.75
C PRO A 95 14.55 13.09 -14.00
N ASN A 96 13.38 12.97 -13.37
CA ASN A 96 12.96 11.74 -12.71
C ASN A 96 12.56 10.66 -13.74
N ALA A 97 11.89 11.03 -14.84
CA ALA A 97 11.61 10.11 -15.94
C ALA A 97 12.90 9.52 -16.56
N MET A 98 13.94 10.34 -16.74
CA MET A 98 15.25 9.88 -17.20
C MET A 98 15.95 8.96 -16.19
N ALA A 99 15.80 9.22 -14.89
CA ALA A 99 16.30 8.32 -13.85
C ALA A 99 15.62 6.94 -13.85
N GLN A 100 14.34 6.86 -14.24
CA GLN A 100 13.61 5.59 -14.36
C GLN A 100 13.87 4.85 -15.68
N LEU A 101 14.16 5.56 -16.78
CA LEU A 101 14.35 4.96 -18.11
C LEU A 101 15.82 4.67 -18.45
N GLY A 102 16.74 5.45 -17.90
CA GLY A 102 18.14 5.47 -18.32
C GLY A 102 18.43 6.51 -19.40
N LEU A 103 19.72 6.85 -19.53
CA LEU A 103 20.18 7.97 -20.35
C LEU A 103 19.79 7.82 -21.83
N LEU A 104 20.06 6.66 -22.43
CA LEU A 104 19.85 6.42 -23.87
C LEU A 104 18.36 6.41 -24.27
N PRO A 105 17.49 5.55 -23.70
CA PRO A 105 16.07 5.55 -24.06
C PRO A 105 15.37 6.83 -23.59
N GLY A 106 15.80 7.45 -22.48
CA GLY A 106 15.26 8.73 -22.00
C GLY A 106 15.47 9.87 -23.00
N ILE A 107 16.71 10.07 -23.48
CA ILE A 107 16.99 11.08 -24.52
C ILE A 107 16.22 10.76 -25.81
N LEU A 108 16.26 9.51 -26.27
CA LEU A 108 15.60 9.08 -27.51
C LEU A 108 14.09 9.37 -27.47
N LEU A 109 13.41 9.03 -26.38
CA LEU A 109 11.98 9.26 -26.22
C LEU A 109 11.64 10.75 -26.13
N ILE A 110 12.42 11.56 -25.40
CA ILE A 110 12.20 13.02 -25.33
C ILE A 110 12.32 13.65 -26.72
N VAL A 111 13.32 13.27 -27.53
CA VAL A 111 13.52 13.82 -28.87
C VAL A 111 12.44 13.32 -29.84
N VAL A 112 12.19 12.00 -29.92
CA VAL A 112 11.24 11.41 -30.88
C VAL A 112 9.81 11.87 -30.61
N LEU A 113 9.36 11.84 -29.34
CA LEU A 113 8.01 12.30 -28.99
C LEU A 113 7.86 13.81 -29.20
N GLY A 114 8.92 14.60 -28.99
CA GLY A 114 8.92 16.03 -29.30
C GLY A 114 8.81 16.32 -30.81
N VAL A 115 9.53 15.60 -31.66
CA VAL A 115 9.42 15.75 -33.13
C VAL A 115 8.02 15.35 -33.62
N LEU A 116 7.46 14.26 -33.08
CA LEU A 116 6.08 13.84 -33.38
C LEU A 116 5.04 14.86 -32.90
N ALA A 117 5.21 15.42 -31.69
CA ALA A 117 4.35 16.48 -31.15
C ALA A 117 4.38 17.76 -32.00
N GLY A 118 5.55 18.15 -32.51
CA GLY A 118 5.69 19.26 -33.46
C GLY A 118 4.97 19.00 -34.78
N TYR A 119 5.08 17.77 -35.32
CA TYR A 119 4.36 17.37 -36.53
C TYR A 119 2.84 17.39 -36.33
N THR A 120 2.31 16.85 -35.23
CA THR A 120 0.86 16.85 -34.95
C THR A 120 0.33 18.25 -34.60
N GLY A 121 1.15 19.10 -33.97
CA GLY A 121 0.85 20.52 -33.79
C GLY A 121 0.77 21.29 -35.12
N ALA A 122 1.52 20.88 -36.14
CA ALA A 122 1.45 21.47 -37.47
C ALA A 122 0.17 21.05 -38.21
N ILE A 123 -0.30 19.81 -38.04
CA ILE A 123 -1.60 19.33 -38.56
C ILE A 123 -2.75 20.19 -38.00
N ILE A 124 -2.76 20.49 -36.70
CA ILE A 124 -3.76 21.39 -36.09
C ILE A 124 -3.77 22.75 -36.80
N GLY A 125 -2.59 23.32 -37.07
CA GLY A 125 -2.47 24.59 -37.77
C GLY A 125 -2.99 24.55 -39.20
N GLU A 126 -2.67 23.52 -39.98
CA GLU A 126 -3.15 23.38 -41.36
C GLU A 126 -4.66 23.09 -41.43
N PHE A 127 -5.19 22.33 -40.49
CA PHE A 127 -6.63 22.11 -40.33
C PHE A 127 -7.37 23.41 -39.99
N LYS A 128 -6.83 24.23 -39.08
CA LYS A 128 -7.38 25.56 -38.73
C LYS A 128 -7.33 26.54 -39.90
N ILE A 129 -6.27 26.52 -40.72
CA ILE A 129 -6.17 27.38 -41.92
C ILE A 129 -7.25 27.00 -42.95
N LYS A 130 -7.49 25.69 -43.16
CA LYS A 130 -8.57 25.21 -44.04
C LYS A 130 -9.98 25.45 -43.48
N HIS A 131 -10.11 25.59 -42.16
CA HIS A 131 -11.39 25.66 -41.45
C HIS A 131 -11.39 26.79 -40.41
N ALA A 132 -11.35 28.04 -40.91
CA ALA A 132 -11.12 29.24 -40.10
C ALA A 132 -12.08 29.43 -38.90
N HIS A 133 -13.31 28.93 -38.98
CA HIS A 133 -14.35 29.05 -37.94
C HIS A 133 -14.19 28.11 -36.72
N ILE A 134 -13.14 27.29 -36.67
CA ILE A 134 -12.92 26.31 -35.60
C ILE A 134 -12.08 26.93 -34.48
N HIS A 135 -12.65 27.11 -33.28
CA HIS A 135 -11.99 27.84 -32.18
C HIS A 135 -11.63 26.95 -30.96
N SER A 136 -12.02 25.68 -30.98
CA SER A 136 -11.79 24.71 -29.91
C SER A 136 -11.72 23.27 -30.42
N MET A 137 -11.29 22.31 -29.58
CA MET A 137 -11.39 20.88 -29.91
C MET A 137 -12.84 20.43 -30.08
N ALA A 138 -13.79 21.06 -29.37
CA ALA A 138 -15.23 20.79 -29.54
C ALA A 138 -15.71 21.13 -30.96
N ASP A 139 -15.30 22.28 -31.51
CA ASP A 139 -15.66 22.69 -32.87
C ASP A 139 -15.02 21.75 -33.92
N ALA A 140 -13.78 21.30 -33.69
CA ALA A 140 -13.11 20.32 -34.53
C ALA A 140 -13.81 18.95 -34.52
N GLY A 141 -14.20 18.47 -33.33
CA GLY A 141 -15.03 17.26 -33.20
C GLY A 141 -16.37 17.39 -33.92
N ARG A 142 -17.04 18.55 -33.77
CA ARG A 142 -18.29 18.87 -34.47
C ARG A 142 -18.15 18.80 -35.99
N MET A 143 -17.03 19.23 -36.56
CA MET A 143 -16.77 19.11 -38.00
C MET A 143 -16.53 17.67 -38.46
N ILE A 144 -15.78 16.88 -37.69
CA ILE A 144 -15.43 15.49 -38.08
C ILE A 144 -16.64 14.55 -37.96
N GLY A 145 -17.40 14.64 -36.86
CA GLY A 145 -18.44 13.66 -36.51
C GLY A 145 -19.71 14.25 -35.89
N GLY A 146 -19.96 15.55 -36.08
CA GLY A 146 -21.14 16.22 -35.54
C GLY A 146 -21.18 16.23 -34.01
N LYS A 147 -22.40 16.29 -33.46
CA LYS A 147 -22.64 16.36 -32.00
C LYS A 147 -22.00 15.20 -31.21
N TRP A 148 -21.83 14.04 -31.85
CA TRP A 148 -21.22 12.84 -31.24
C TRP A 148 -19.75 13.02 -30.88
N LEU A 149 -18.98 13.80 -31.66
CA LEU A 149 -17.58 14.12 -31.34
C LEU A 149 -17.39 15.51 -30.72
N GLU A 150 -18.32 16.45 -30.97
CA GLU A 150 -18.34 17.78 -30.32
C GLU A 150 -18.25 17.70 -28.79
N ILE A 151 -19.04 16.80 -28.18
CA ILE A 151 -19.11 16.63 -26.72
C ILE A 151 -17.83 16.01 -26.14
N PRO A 152 -17.35 14.81 -26.54
CA PRO A 152 -16.18 14.20 -25.92
C PRO A 152 -14.88 14.99 -26.18
N PHE A 153 -14.72 15.62 -27.34
CA PHE A 153 -13.53 16.45 -27.62
C PHE A 153 -13.53 17.74 -26.79
N GLY A 154 -14.70 18.36 -26.59
CA GLY A 154 -14.83 19.52 -25.71
C GLY A 154 -14.67 19.16 -24.22
N PHE A 155 -15.28 18.06 -23.79
CA PHE A 155 -15.25 17.64 -22.39
C PHE A 155 -13.87 17.14 -21.96
N GLY A 156 -13.22 16.28 -22.76
CA GLY A 156 -11.87 15.81 -22.47
C GLY A 156 -10.82 16.92 -22.50
N GLN A 157 -10.94 17.92 -23.40
CA GLN A 157 -10.10 19.13 -23.38
C GLN A 157 -10.20 19.82 -22.01
N ASN A 158 -11.42 20.00 -21.47
CA ASN A 158 -11.62 20.62 -20.17
C ASN A 158 -11.09 19.77 -19.00
N ILE A 159 -11.20 18.44 -19.08
CA ILE A 159 -10.62 17.55 -18.05
C ILE A 159 -9.09 17.66 -18.01
N VAL A 160 -8.40 17.66 -19.15
CA VAL A 160 -6.94 17.81 -19.18
C VAL A 160 -6.50 19.12 -18.50
N LEU A 161 -7.12 20.25 -18.86
CA LEU A 161 -6.84 21.55 -18.27
C LEU A 161 -7.14 21.58 -16.74
N LEU A 162 -8.20 20.90 -16.30
CA LEU A 162 -8.58 20.78 -14.88
C LEU A 162 -7.54 19.99 -14.07
N PHE A 163 -7.03 18.88 -14.62
CA PHE A 163 -5.96 18.11 -13.98
C PHE A 163 -4.61 18.86 -13.98
N ILE A 164 -4.31 19.66 -15.01
CA ILE A 164 -3.12 20.52 -15.00
C ILE A 164 -3.25 21.58 -13.89
N ALA A 165 -4.43 22.20 -13.72
CA ALA A 165 -4.69 23.09 -12.60
C ALA A 165 -4.54 22.39 -11.22
N ALA A 166 -4.95 21.11 -11.11
CA ALA A 166 -4.71 20.30 -9.91
C ALA A 166 -3.22 20.03 -9.66
N ALA A 167 -2.43 19.79 -10.71
CA ALA A 167 -0.98 19.63 -10.61
C ALA A 167 -0.28 20.93 -10.16
N HIS A 168 -0.81 22.10 -10.53
CA HIS A 168 -0.37 23.39 -10.01
C HIS A 168 -0.66 23.56 -8.51
N ILE A 169 -1.84 23.15 -8.01
CA ILE A 169 -2.14 23.12 -6.57
C ILE A 169 -1.15 22.23 -5.82
N ASN A 170 -0.94 20.99 -6.29
CA ASN A 170 0.00 20.06 -5.66
C ASN A 170 1.44 20.65 -5.64
N THR A 171 1.87 21.27 -6.74
CA THR A 171 3.18 21.94 -6.81
C THR A 171 3.29 23.13 -5.85
N PHE A 172 2.22 23.91 -5.67
CA PHE A 172 2.15 24.99 -4.67
C PHE A 172 2.24 24.44 -3.23
N THR A 173 1.54 23.34 -2.94
CA THR A 173 1.61 22.66 -1.64
C THR A 173 3.03 22.15 -1.34
N ILE A 174 3.70 21.54 -2.31
CA ILE A 174 5.11 21.12 -2.19
C ILE A 174 6.03 22.33 -1.97
N MET A 175 5.84 23.40 -2.74
CA MET A 175 6.57 24.66 -2.62
C MET A 175 6.42 25.29 -1.22
N MET A 176 5.19 25.40 -0.70
CA MET A 176 4.93 25.95 0.63
C MET A 176 5.54 25.09 1.74
N ASN A 177 5.39 23.76 1.67
CA ASN A 177 6.05 22.84 2.58
C ASN A 177 7.57 23.03 2.60
N VAL A 178 8.21 23.17 1.44
CA VAL A 178 9.66 23.41 1.31
C VAL A 178 10.08 24.80 1.81
N LEU A 179 9.30 25.86 1.56
CA LEU A 179 9.64 27.21 2.01
C LEU A 179 9.50 27.36 3.52
N THR A 180 8.44 26.81 4.11
CA THR A 180 8.04 26.96 5.53
C THR A 180 8.61 25.90 6.48
N ASP A 181 9.35 24.90 5.97
CA ASP A 181 9.74 23.70 6.72
C ASP A 181 8.54 22.98 7.37
N HIS A 182 7.46 22.82 6.59
CA HIS A 182 6.19 22.18 7.01
C HIS A 182 5.49 22.85 8.21
N SER A 183 5.51 24.18 8.32
CA SER A 183 4.94 24.91 9.48
C SER A 183 3.41 24.81 9.65
N ALA A 184 2.70 24.22 8.69
CA ALA A 184 1.27 23.93 8.73
C ALA A 184 0.99 22.67 7.90
N CYS A 185 -0.19 22.06 8.04
CA CYS A 185 -0.52 20.87 7.27
C CYS A 185 -0.70 21.19 5.77
N SER A 186 -0.35 20.23 4.91
CA SER A 186 -0.44 20.37 3.45
C SER A 186 -1.81 20.82 2.94
N VAL A 187 -2.89 20.43 3.62
CA VAL A 187 -4.27 20.80 3.27
C VAL A 187 -4.53 22.31 3.44
N ILE A 188 -3.93 22.95 4.44
CA ILE A 188 -4.00 24.41 4.59
C ILE A 188 -3.26 25.08 3.43
N PHE A 189 -2.08 24.58 3.04
CA PHE A 189 -1.34 25.13 1.91
C PHE A 189 -2.05 24.91 0.56
N SER A 190 -2.79 23.81 0.37
CA SER A 190 -3.58 23.59 -0.85
C SER A 190 -4.86 24.43 -0.89
N ILE A 191 -5.48 24.72 0.26
CA ILE A 191 -6.57 25.70 0.36
C ILE A 191 -6.06 27.12 0.05
N VAL A 192 -4.85 27.48 0.51
CA VAL A 192 -4.21 28.76 0.11
C VAL A 192 -3.93 28.78 -1.40
N ALA A 193 -3.43 27.68 -1.98
CA ALA A 193 -3.22 27.55 -3.43
C ALA A 193 -4.53 27.76 -4.21
N LEU A 194 -5.60 27.08 -3.78
CA LEU A 194 -6.97 27.18 -4.31
C LEU A 194 -7.44 28.64 -4.32
N LEU A 195 -7.34 29.35 -3.19
CA LEU A 195 -7.80 30.73 -3.07
C LEU A 195 -6.97 31.72 -3.93
N VAL A 196 -5.64 31.59 -3.92
CA VAL A 196 -4.73 32.44 -4.70
C VAL A 196 -4.96 32.24 -6.20
N CYS A 197 -5.01 31.00 -6.67
CA CYS A 197 -5.17 30.71 -8.09
C CYS A 197 -6.59 31.04 -8.60
N ALA A 198 -7.63 30.83 -7.78
CA ALA A 198 -8.99 31.27 -8.11
C ALA A 198 -9.07 32.80 -8.25
N LEU A 199 -8.52 33.56 -7.30
CA LEU A 199 -8.48 35.02 -7.33
C LEU A 199 -7.77 35.54 -8.59
N CYS A 200 -6.61 34.97 -8.93
CA CYS A 200 -5.87 35.30 -10.15
C CYS A 200 -6.60 34.92 -11.45
N THR A 201 -7.61 34.03 -11.39
CA THR A 201 -8.40 33.59 -12.56
C THR A 201 -9.63 34.47 -12.83
N PHE A 202 -10.08 35.28 -11.85
CA PHE A 202 -11.26 36.15 -12.00
C PHE A 202 -11.20 37.17 -13.16
N PRO A 203 -10.05 37.76 -13.56
CA PRO A 203 -9.98 38.67 -14.71
C PRO A 203 -10.39 37.98 -16.02
N ARG A 204 -11.51 38.41 -16.63
CA ARG A 204 -12.13 37.78 -17.83
C ARG A 204 -11.36 37.91 -19.16
N THR A 205 -10.14 38.47 -19.18
CA THR A 205 -9.45 38.86 -20.42
C THR A 205 -8.01 38.33 -20.54
N LEU A 206 -7.77 37.49 -21.56
CA LEU A 206 -6.47 36.90 -21.87
C LEU A 206 -5.35 37.92 -22.21
N LYS A 207 -5.70 39.17 -22.57
CA LYS A 207 -4.75 40.23 -22.94
C LYS A 207 -3.73 40.53 -21.82
N MET A 208 -4.12 40.39 -20.55
CA MET A 208 -3.20 40.52 -19.41
C MET A 208 -2.37 39.25 -19.17
N MET A 209 -2.96 38.08 -19.43
CA MET A 209 -2.32 36.78 -19.23
C MET A 209 -1.10 36.58 -20.13
N SER A 210 -1.12 37.07 -21.37
CA SER A 210 0.03 36.99 -22.28
C SER A 210 1.31 37.66 -21.74
N PHE A 211 1.19 38.70 -20.90
CA PHE A 211 2.34 39.34 -20.27
C PHE A 211 2.81 38.54 -19.05
N LEU A 212 1.88 38.05 -18.23
CA LEU A 212 2.16 37.18 -17.09
C LEU A 212 2.85 35.87 -17.52
N SER A 213 2.48 35.31 -18.68
CA SER A 213 3.16 34.14 -19.26
C SER A 213 4.64 34.36 -19.54
N CYS A 214 5.07 35.58 -19.90
CA CYS A 214 6.49 35.89 -20.08
C CYS A 214 7.26 35.83 -18.74
N ALA A 215 6.65 36.33 -17.64
CA ALA A 215 7.21 36.20 -16.30
C ALA A 215 7.22 34.74 -15.82
N SER A 216 6.17 33.96 -16.14
CA SER A 216 6.14 32.50 -15.90
C SER A 216 7.32 31.80 -16.56
N CYS A 217 7.55 32.00 -17.87
CA CYS A 217 8.68 31.43 -18.61
C CYS A 217 10.03 31.79 -18.00
N LEU A 218 10.26 33.07 -17.68
CA LEU A 218 11.53 33.50 -17.10
C LEU A 218 11.75 32.85 -15.72
N SER A 219 10.71 32.76 -14.90
CA SER A 219 10.80 32.19 -13.56
C SER A 219 11.18 30.70 -13.56
N ILE A 220 10.59 29.87 -14.44
CA ILE A 220 10.93 28.44 -14.52
C ILE A 220 12.34 28.23 -15.07
N LEU A 221 12.75 29.01 -16.07
CA LEU A 221 14.11 28.95 -16.63
C LEU A 221 15.16 29.25 -15.57
N VAL A 222 15.02 30.34 -14.81
CA VAL A 222 15.98 30.72 -13.76
C VAL A 222 15.97 29.70 -12.61
N ALA A 223 14.80 29.24 -12.15
CA ALA A 223 14.69 28.23 -11.09
C ALA A 223 15.39 26.90 -11.47
N VAL A 224 15.24 26.46 -12.73
CA VAL A 224 15.86 25.22 -13.22
C VAL A 224 17.37 25.39 -13.43
N ILE A 225 17.83 26.54 -13.93
CA ILE A 225 19.27 26.84 -14.07
C ILE A 225 19.96 26.84 -12.69
N ILE A 226 19.34 27.41 -11.66
CA ILE A 226 19.85 27.38 -10.27
C ILE A 226 20.07 25.94 -9.80
N VAL A 227 19.12 25.04 -10.09
CA VAL A 227 19.21 23.61 -9.70
C VAL A 227 20.25 22.86 -10.53
N MET A 228 20.39 23.13 -11.83
CA MET A 228 21.43 22.57 -12.68
C MET A 228 22.84 22.97 -12.21
N VAL A 229 23.08 24.26 -11.94
CA VAL A 229 24.37 24.76 -11.46
C VAL A 229 24.72 24.16 -10.10
N HIS A 230 23.73 24.05 -9.19
CA HIS A 230 23.94 23.41 -7.90
C HIS A 230 24.20 21.90 -7.99
N ALA A 231 23.54 21.17 -8.90
CA ALA A 231 23.86 19.77 -9.16
C ALA A 231 25.30 19.63 -9.68
N GLY A 232 25.73 20.52 -10.58
CA GLY A 232 27.10 20.59 -11.09
C GLY A 232 28.16 20.80 -10.00
N THR A 233 27.88 21.64 -8.99
CA THR A 233 28.81 21.90 -7.87
C THR A 233 28.74 20.87 -6.74
N VAL A 234 27.63 20.15 -6.59
CA VAL A 234 27.42 19.13 -5.55
C VAL A 234 27.02 17.80 -6.17
N LYS A 235 27.96 17.20 -6.92
CA LYS A 235 27.81 15.87 -7.51
C LYS A 235 27.69 14.81 -6.41
N GLN A 236 26.62 14.01 -6.44
CA GLN A 236 26.43 12.92 -5.49
C GLN A 236 27.47 11.80 -5.71
N PRO A 237 27.99 11.13 -4.67
CA PRO A 237 29.00 10.08 -4.84
C PRO A 237 28.48 8.88 -5.66
N ASN A 238 27.19 8.58 -5.57
CA ASN A 238 26.52 7.52 -6.34
C ASN A 238 25.94 8.01 -7.69
N ALA A 239 26.34 9.20 -8.20
CA ALA A 239 25.76 9.82 -9.40
C ALA A 239 26.13 9.18 -10.75
N ALA A 240 26.49 7.89 -10.79
CA ALA A 240 26.80 7.21 -12.05
C ALA A 240 25.51 7.03 -12.89
N PRO A 241 25.35 7.72 -14.05
CA PRO A 241 24.14 7.60 -14.85
C PRO A 241 24.10 6.23 -15.52
N LYS A 242 23.00 5.50 -15.36
CA LYS A 242 22.82 4.17 -15.98
C LYS A 242 22.32 4.34 -17.41
N ALA A 243 22.96 3.67 -18.36
CA ALA A 243 22.52 3.63 -19.75
C ALA A 243 21.11 3.01 -19.87
N LEU A 244 20.92 1.87 -19.18
CA LEU A 244 19.63 1.26 -18.88
C LEU A 244 19.63 0.82 -17.38
N PRO A 245 18.73 1.32 -16.52
CA PRO A 245 18.50 0.82 -15.18
C PRO A 245 17.49 -0.34 -15.18
N ASN A 246 17.55 -1.19 -14.15
CA ASN A 246 16.52 -2.20 -13.89
C ASN A 246 15.25 -1.49 -13.38
N THR A 247 14.32 -1.21 -14.27
CA THR A 247 13.07 -0.47 -13.98
C THR A 247 11.85 -1.37 -14.06
N THR A 248 10.83 -1.13 -13.24
CA THR A 248 9.59 -1.90 -13.33
C THR A 248 8.78 -1.47 -14.56
N PHE A 249 7.93 -2.33 -15.12
CA PHE A 249 7.02 -1.91 -16.19
C PHE A 249 6.14 -0.72 -15.78
N LYS A 250 5.72 -0.66 -14.51
CA LYS A 250 4.95 0.45 -13.94
C LYS A 250 5.73 1.76 -13.95
N ASP A 251 6.97 1.76 -13.45
CA ASP A 251 7.76 2.98 -13.30
C ASP A 251 8.33 3.46 -14.65
N GLY A 252 8.77 2.53 -15.51
CA GLY A 252 9.12 2.82 -16.90
C GLY A 252 7.95 3.40 -17.69
N MET A 253 6.73 2.84 -17.54
CA MET A 253 5.54 3.40 -18.20
C MET A 253 5.16 4.78 -17.63
N ASN A 254 5.19 4.98 -16.32
CA ASN A 254 4.97 6.31 -15.72
C ASN A 254 6.01 7.34 -16.21
N ALA A 255 7.26 6.93 -16.47
CA ALA A 255 8.28 7.80 -17.05
C ALA A 255 7.97 8.17 -18.51
N VAL A 256 7.56 7.21 -19.35
CA VAL A 256 7.07 7.47 -20.73
C VAL A 256 5.88 8.43 -20.70
N LEU A 257 4.90 8.19 -19.84
CA LEU A 257 3.71 9.02 -19.66
C LEU A 257 4.05 10.45 -19.23
N ASN A 258 5.02 10.64 -18.34
CA ASN A 258 5.49 11.97 -17.95
C ASN A 258 6.24 12.71 -19.09
N ILE A 259 6.94 11.99 -19.97
CA ILE A 259 7.53 12.57 -21.20
C ILE A 259 6.43 12.98 -22.19
N VAL A 260 5.40 12.14 -22.38
CA VAL A 260 4.25 12.44 -23.25
C VAL A 260 3.47 13.66 -22.74
N LEU A 261 3.24 13.78 -21.43
CA LEU A 261 2.53 14.93 -20.86
C LEU A 261 3.27 16.25 -21.12
N ALA A 262 4.61 16.26 -21.00
CA ALA A 262 5.44 17.44 -21.24
C ALA A 262 5.33 18.02 -22.67
N TYR A 263 4.71 17.28 -23.61
CA TYR A 263 4.40 17.76 -24.96
C TYR A 263 2.89 17.91 -25.26
N THR A 264 2.01 17.75 -24.27
CA THR A 264 0.54 17.82 -24.44
C THR A 264 0.00 19.27 -24.49
N GLY A 265 0.62 20.14 -25.28
CA GLY A 265 0.13 21.51 -25.49
C GLY A 265 -1.13 21.58 -26.37
N HIS A 266 -1.38 20.55 -27.17
CA HIS A 266 -2.36 20.54 -28.26
C HIS A 266 -3.78 20.91 -27.86
N VAL A 267 -4.15 20.67 -26.59
CA VAL A 267 -5.45 21.04 -26.00
C VAL A 267 -5.74 22.55 -26.02
N THR A 268 -4.74 23.42 -26.05
CA THR A 268 -4.91 24.89 -26.10
C THR A 268 -4.72 25.49 -27.49
N TYR A 269 -4.06 24.78 -28.43
CA TYR A 269 -3.56 25.37 -29.68
C TYR A 269 -4.63 26.04 -30.55
N PHE A 270 -5.84 25.47 -30.69
CA PHE A 270 -6.93 26.13 -31.44
C PHE A 270 -7.35 27.48 -30.86
N GLY A 271 -7.25 27.64 -29.53
CA GLY A 271 -7.52 28.89 -28.83
C GLY A 271 -6.42 29.92 -29.09
N PHE A 272 -5.15 29.56 -28.84
CA PHE A 272 -4.00 30.45 -29.08
C PHE A 272 -3.89 30.87 -30.55
N PHE A 273 -4.11 29.95 -31.49
CA PHE A 273 -4.15 30.24 -32.93
C PHE A 273 -5.21 31.32 -33.23
N SER A 274 -6.39 31.21 -32.64
CA SER A 274 -7.53 32.10 -32.94
C SER A 274 -7.34 33.55 -32.49
N GLU A 275 -6.34 33.85 -31.67
CA GLU A 275 -6.02 35.23 -31.23
C GLU A 275 -4.87 35.88 -32.03
N LEU A 276 -4.25 35.16 -32.97
CA LEU A 276 -3.22 35.71 -33.85
C LEU A 276 -3.80 36.70 -34.87
N LYS A 277 -3.16 37.88 -34.99
CA LYS A 277 -3.42 38.85 -36.07
C LYS A 277 -3.19 38.27 -37.47
N ASN A 278 -2.25 37.33 -37.60
CA ASN A 278 -1.92 36.65 -38.85
C ASN A 278 -1.95 35.13 -38.66
N PRO A 279 -3.02 34.45 -39.11
CA PRO A 279 -3.13 32.99 -39.15
C PRO A 279 -1.90 32.26 -39.74
N LYS A 280 -1.27 32.81 -40.80
CA LYS A 280 -0.14 32.15 -41.47
C LYS A 280 1.12 32.08 -40.58
N ASP A 281 1.24 32.93 -39.55
CA ASP A 281 2.41 32.97 -38.65
C ASP A 281 2.39 31.92 -37.52
N TYR A 282 1.30 31.17 -37.31
CA TYR A 282 1.26 30.10 -36.28
C TYR A 282 2.43 29.12 -36.38
N LYS A 283 2.88 28.79 -37.59
CA LYS A 283 4.02 27.89 -37.81
C LYS A 283 5.33 28.43 -37.20
N LYS A 284 5.52 29.76 -37.13
CA LYS A 284 6.67 30.38 -36.44
C LYS A 284 6.59 30.16 -34.93
N SER A 285 5.40 30.37 -34.35
CA SER A 285 5.11 30.14 -32.93
C SER A 285 5.35 28.68 -32.52
N LEU A 286 4.92 27.73 -33.36
CA LEU A 286 5.08 26.30 -33.12
C LEU A 286 6.55 25.84 -33.24
N VAL A 287 7.30 26.35 -34.24
CA VAL A 287 8.74 26.06 -34.36
C VAL A 287 9.51 26.63 -33.16
N LEU A 288 9.17 27.85 -32.72
CA LEU A 288 9.75 28.44 -31.51
C LEU A 288 9.46 27.59 -30.26
N LEU A 289 8.21 27.15 -30.05
CA LEU A 289 7.90 26.20 -28.98
C LEU A 289 8.77 24.95 -29.07
N GLN A 290 8.74 24.25 -30.21
CA GLN A 290 9.23 22.87 -30.26
C GLN A 290 10.76 22.79 -30.20
N THR A 291 11.48 23.77 -30.77
CA THR A 291 12.94 23.86 -30.65
C THR A 291 13.37 24.22 -29.23
N THR A 292 12.69 25.16 -28.57
CA THR A 292 12.94 25.50 -27.16
C THR A 292 12.63 24.33 -26.23
N ALA A 293 11.48 23.67 -26.41
CA ALA A 293 11.05 22.55 -25.57
C ALA A 293 12.03 21.37 -25.67
N ILE A 294 12.34 20.86 -26.88
CA ILE A 294 13.24 19.69 -27.02
C ILE A 294 14.63 19.98 -26.45
N SER A 295 15.22 21.13 -26.78
CA SER A 295 16.58 21.48 -26.32
C SER A 295 16.65 21.64 -24.79
N LEU A 296 15.70 22.37 -24.20
CA LEU A 296 15.63 22.58 -22.76
C LEU A 296 15.32 21.26 -22.02
N TYR A 297 14.39 20.46 -22.51
CA TYR A 297 14.00 19.18 -21.89
C TYR A 297 15.14 18.18 -21.86
N VAL A 298 15.87 18.00 -22.98
CA VAL A 298 17.04 17.13 -23.02
C VAL A 298 18.14 17.68 -22.10
N MET A 299 18.48 18.97 -22.19
CA MET A 299 19.52 19.57 -21.34
C MET A 299 19.23 19.38 -19.84
N VAL A 300 18.01 19.68 -19.41
CA VAL A 300 17.63 19.67 -17.99
C VAL A 300 17.53 18.25 -17.44
N ALA A 301 16.94 17.32 -18.21
CA ALA A 301 16.88 15.92 -17.82
C ALA A 301 18.29 15.30 -17.72
N VAL A 302 19.14 15.51 -18.73
CA VAL A 302 20.51 14.97 -18.76
C VAL A 302 21.37 15.57 -17.64
N VAL A 303 21.40 16.90 -17.50
CA VAL A 303 22.27 17.54 -16.50
C VAL A 303 21.85 17.16 -15.08
N ILE A 304 20.56 17.25 -14.74
CA ILE A 304 20.13 16.90 -13.37
C ILE A 304 20.35 15.40 -13.11
N TYR A 305 20.09 14.50 -14.07
CA TYR A 305 20.34 13.07 -13.89
C TYR A 305 21.83 12.72 -13.74
N CYS A 306 22.72 13.25 -14.59
CA CYS A 306 24.15 12.92 -14.59
C CYS A 306 24.93 13.45 -13.37
N TYR A 307 24.37 14.39 -12.61
CA TYR A 307 24.99 14.96 -11.41
C TYR A 307 24.31 14.54 -10.10
N VAL A 308 23.01 14.21 -10.11
CA VAL A 308 22.27 13.73 -8.92
C VAL A 308 22.15 12.21 -8.86
N GLY A 309 22.17 11.51 -10.01
CA GLY A 309 22.05 10.05 -10.07
C GLY A 309 20.61 9.52 -10.04
N PRO A 310 20.38 8.26 -9.60
CA PRO A 310 19.05 7.65 -9.61
C PRO A 310 18.05 8.30 -8.65
N ASP A 311 18.53 9.01 -7.63
CA ASP A 311 17.71 9.56 -6.53
C ASP A 311 16.97 10.86 -6.83
N VAL A 312 17.01 11.33 -8.09
CA VAL A 312 16.33 12.56 -8.55
C VAL A 312 14.86 12.58 -8.14
N LYS A 313 14.47 13.64 -7.43
CA LYS A 313 13.10 13.84 -6.94
C LYS A 313 12.21 14.46 -8.03
N SER A 314 10.89 14.38 -7.84
CA SER A 314 9.88 14.93 -8.74
C SER A 314 8.82 15.66 -7.91
N PRO A 315 8.64 16.99 -8.02
CA PRO A 315 9.30 17.92 -8.96
C PRO A 315 10.82 18.03 -8.77
N ALA A 316 11.56 18.21 -9.88
CA ALA A 316 13.02 18.20 -9.93
C ALA A 316 13.70 19.20 -8.98
N LEU A 317 13.05 20.35 -8.69
CA LEU A 317 13.58 21.38 -7.78
C LEU A 317 13.84 20.84 -6.36
N SER A 318 13.09 19.81 -5.92
CA SER A 318 13.30 19.13 -4.64
C SER A 318 14.57 18.26 -4.58
N SER A 319 15.32 18.13 -5.69
CA SER A 319 16.62 17.42 -5.72
C SER A 319 17.77 18.26 -5.18
N ALA A 320 17.62 19.60 -5.10
CA ALA A 320 18.65 20.50 -4.59
C ALA A 320 18.79 20.43 -3.05
N SER A 321 19.94 20.85 -2.52
CA SER A 321 20.20 21.00 -1.08
C SER A 321 19.17 21.90 -0.38
N PRO A 322 18.98 21.81 0.96
CA PRO A 322 17.92 22.52 1.67
C PRO A 322 17.89 24.04 1.45
N LYS A 323 19.05 24.72 1.40
CA LYS A 323 19.12 26.15 1.10
C LYS A 323 18.76 26.47 -0.36
N ILE A 324 19.33 25.72 -1.31
CA ILE A 324 19.14 25.99 -2.74
C ILE A 324 17.72 25.63 -3.21
N ARG A 325 17.09 24.56 -2.68
CA ARG A 325 15.69 24.25 -3.04
C ARG A 325 14.74 25.38 -2.63
N LYS A 326 14.94 26.02 -1.47
CA LYS A 326 14.11 27.18 -1.06
C LYS A 326 14.26 28.34 -2.03
N ILE A 327 15.48 28.65 -2.45
CA ILE A 327 15.74 29.68 -3.47
C ILE A 327 15.06 29.31 -4.80
N ALA A 328 15.24 28.08 -5.29
CA ALA A 328 14.67 27.64 -6.56
C ALA A 328 13.12 27.62 -6.55
N TYR A 329 12.49 27.13 -5.46
CA TYR A 329 11.04 27.18 -5.30
C TYR A 329 10.50 28.60 -5.13
N GLY A 330 11.22 29.48 -4.41
CA GLY A 330 10.87 30.90 -4.30
C GLY A 330 10.92 31.62 -5.65
N VAL A 331 11.95 31.36 -6.46
CA VAL A 331 12.05 31.86 -7.84
C VAL A 331 10.93 31.28 -8.72
N ALA A 332 10.50 30.04 -8.50
CA ALA A 332 9.45 29.37 -9.28
C ALA A 332 8.00 29.81 -8.95
N ILE A 333 7.76 30.60 -7.89
CA ILE A 333 6.41 31.07 -7.51
C ILE A 333 5.58 31.58 -8.70
N PRO A 334 6.10 32.43 -9.64
CA PRO A 334 5.32 32.93 -10.75
C PRO A 334 4.83 31.82 -11.69
N THR A 335 5.66 30.84 -12.07
CA THR A 335 5.18 29.74 -12.94
C THR A 335 4.18 28.84 -12.23
N ILE A 336 4.41 28.57 -10.93
CA ILE A 336 3.56 27.68 -10.13
C ILE A 336 2.13 28.22 -10.01
N ILE A 337 1.95 29.53 -10.00
CA ILE A 337 0.62 30.18 -10.02
C ILE A 337 0.13 30.40 -11.47
N ILE A 338 0.91 31.09 -12.31
CA ILE A 338 0.42 31.67 -13.57
C ILE A 338 0.02 30.63 -14.62
N ALA A 339 0.76 29.52 -14.76
CA ALA A 339 0.41 28.50 -15.75
C ALA A 339 -0.84 27.67 -15.33
N GLY A 340 -1.07 27.48 -14.03
CA GLY A 340 -2.32 26.92 -13.49
C GLY A 340 -3.51 27.85 -13.72
N VAL A 341 -3.32 29.16 -13.49
CA VAL A 341 -4.30 30.21 -13.80
C VAL A 341 -4.65 30.23 -15.29
N LEU A 342 -3.67 30.12 -16.19
CA LEU A 342 -3.89 30.06 -17.64
C LEU A 342 -4.77 28.85 -18.02
N ASN A 343 -4.43 27.66 -17.53
CA ASN A 343 -5.21 26.43 -17.73
C ASN A 343 -6.65 26.55 -17.25
N ALA A 344 -6.84 26.93 -15.99
CA ALA A 344 -8.16 27.07 -15.39
C ALA A 344 -9.00 28.18 -16.04
N HIS A 345 -8.37 29.26 -16.53
CA HIS A 345 -9.04 30.33 -17.28
C HIS A 345 -9.54 29.84 -18.65
N VAL A 346 -8.73 29.06 -19.39
CA VAL A 346 -9.15 28.47 -20.69
C VAL A 346 -10.30 27.48 -20.48
N ALA A 347 -10.22 26.62 -19.47
CA ALA A 347 -11.30 25.70 -19.10
C ALA A 347 -12.59 26.44 -18.71
N SER A 348 -12.49 27.41 -17.79
CA SER A 348 -13.62 28.25 -17.36
C SER A 348 -14.27 28.97 -18.54
N THR A 349 -13.48 29.46 -19.51
CA THR A 349 -13.97 30.10 -20.73
C THR A 349 -14.72 29.14 -21.64
N ALA A 350 -14.22 27.91 -21.83
CA ALA A 350 -14.89 26.90 -22.63
C ALA A 350 -16.23 26.46 -22.00
N VAL A 351 -16.24 26.17 -20.69
CA VAL A 351 -17.46 25.84 -19.91
C VAL A 351 -18.47 26.99 -19.97
N TYR A 352 -18.04 28.24 -19.78
CA TYR A 352 -18.90 29.41 -19.81
C TYR A 352 -19.56 29.60 -21.19
N ARG A 353 -18.77 29.56 -22.28
CA ARG A 353 -19.29 29.68 -23.65
C ARG A 353 -20.28 28.57 -23.97
N TRP A 354 -19.98 27.32 -23.60
CA TRP A 354 -20.88 26.17 -23.80
C TRP A 354 -22.19 26.33 -23.02
N ALA A 355 -22.13 26.68 -21.73
CA ALA A 355 -23.31 26.76 -20.86
C ALA A 355 -24.29 27.85 -21.33
N TRP A 356 -23.80 29.00 -21.78
CA TRP A 356 -24.64 30.09 -22.29
C TRP A 356 -25.13 29.86 -23.73
N LYS A 357 -24.32 29.24 -24.61
CA LYS A 357 -24.76 28.76 -25.93
C LYS A 357 -25.90 27.74 -25.82
N LYS A 358 -25.81 26.79 -24.87
CA LYS A 358 -26.86 25.80 -24.59
C LYS A 358 -28.15 26.42 -24.04
N ARG A 359 -28.07 27.58 -23.38
CA ARG A 359 -29.22 28.35 -22.86
C ARG A 359 -29.81 29.36 -23.86
N GLY A 360 -29.41 29.33 -25.13
CA GLY A 360 -29.93 30.23 -26.17
C GLY A 360 -29.46 31.68 -26.07
N HIS A 361 -28.50 32.00 -25.20
CA HIS A 361 -27.97 33.34 -25.02
C HIS A 361 -26.44 33.37 -25.23
N PRO A 362 -25.94 33.11 -26.46
CA PRO A 362 -24.50 32.98 -26.71
C PRO A 362 -23.69 34.26 -26.46
N MET A 363 -24.31 35.45 -26.46
CA MET A 363 -23.60 36.73 -26.29
C MET A 363 -23.30 37.10 -24.82
N VAL A 364 -23.78 36.34 -23.83
CA VAL A 364 -23.63 36.66 -22.39
C VAL A 364 -22.16 36.66 -21.92
N TYR A 365 -21.21 36.12 -22.69
CA TYR A 365 -19.79 36.24 -22.36
C TYR A 365 -19.19 37.62 -22.73
N LYS A 366 -19.80 38.33 -23.69
CA LYS A 366 -19.43 39.70 -24.07
C LYS A 366 -20.06 40.75 -23.15
N GLU A 367 -21.12 40.39 -22.41
CA GLU A 367 -21.80 41.30 -21.48
C GLU A 367 -20.94 41.71 -20.28
N ARG A 368 -21.01 43.01 -19.93
CA ARG A 368 -20.56 43.54 -18.63
C ARG A 368 -21.64 43.48 -17.54
N SER A 369 -22.73 42.74 -17.76
CA SER A 369 -23.86 42.62 -16.85
C SER A 369 -23.52 41.89 -15.55
N THR A 370 -24.25 42.17 -14.46
CA THR A 370 -24.11 41.46 -13.17
C THR A 370 -24.34 39.96 -13.32
N ARG A 371 -25.28 39.57 -14.19
CA ARG A 371 -25.55 38.17 -14.58
C ARG A 371 -24.30 37.50 -15.18
N ALA A 372 -23.61 38.19 -16.09
CA ALA A 372 -22.40 37.68 -16.72
C ALA A 372 -21.23 37.57 -15.73
N TRP A 373 -21.10 38.53 -14.80
CA TRP A 373 -20.04 38.50 -13.79
C TRP A 373 -20.26 37.43 -12.72
N ILE A 374 -21.47 37.30 -12.15
CA ILE A 374 -21.78 36.28 -11.15
C ILE A 374 -21.66 34.87 -11.73
N SER A 375 -22.16 34.63 -12.95
CA SER A 375 -22.04 33.31 -13.59
C SER A 375 -20.60 32.95 -13.98
N TRP A 376 -19.74 33.94 -14.22
CA TRP A 376 -18.30 33.73 -14.40
C TRP A 376 -17.63 33.34 -13.08
N LEU A 377 -17.86 34.10 -12.02
CA LEU A 377 -17.32 33.84 -10.69
C LEU A 377 -17.70 32.43 -10.19
N ALA A 378 -18.96 32.03 -10.35
CA ALA A 378 -19.44 30.69 -9.98
C ALA A 378 -18.74 29.56 -10.76
N ILE A 379 -18.49 29.75 -12.06
CA ILE A 379 -17.76 28.77 -12.89
C ILE A 379 -16.29 28.68 -12.49
N VAL A 380 -15.61 29.81 -12.28
CA VAL A 380 -14.20 29.83 -11.86
C VAL A 380 -14.01 29.17 -10.50
N ILE A 381 -14.88 29.46 -9.52
CA ILE A 381 -14.86 28.79 -8.21
C ILE A 381 -15.08 27.28 -8.37
N THR A 382 -16.06 26.87 -9.18
CA THR A 382 -16.36 25.44 -9.40
C THR A 382 -15.18 24.70 -10.03
N VAL A 383 -14.55 25.27 -11.06
CA VAL A 383 -13.36 24.70 -11.71
C VAL A 383 -12.21 24.55 -10.71
N TRP A 384 -11.94 25.58 -9.91
CA TRP A 384 -10.84 25.54 -8.94
C TRP A 384 -11.10 24.60 -7.76
N THR A 385 -12.33 24.55 -7.23
CA THR A 385 -12.69 23.56 -6.18
C THR A 385 -12.57 22.13 -6.70
N LEU A 386 -12.96 21.84 -7.95
CA LEU A 386 -12.77 20.51 -8.55
C LEU A 386 -11.28 20.18 -8.75
N ALA A 387 -10.45 21.15 -9.16
CA ALA A 387 -9.01 20.96 -9.26
C ALA A 387 -8.37 20.67 -7.88
N TRP A 388 -8.84 21.34 -6.82
CA TRP A 388 -8.38 21.09 -5.45
C TRP A 388 -8.76 19.69 -4.95
N ILE A 389 -9.99 19.24 -5.18
CA ILE A 389 -10.42 17.86 -4.85
C ILE A 389 -9.53 16.82 -5.56
N ILE A 390 -9.19 17.04 -6.84
CA ILE A 390 -8.29 16.15 -7.59
C ILE A 390 -6.86 16.18 -7.01
N ALA A 391 -6.36 17.35 -6.61
CA ALA A 391 -5.02 17.50 -6.03
C ALA A 391 -4.88 16.79 -4.67
N GLU A 392 -5.88 16.91 -3.80
CA GLU A 392 -5.93 16.19 -2.51
C GLU A 392 -6.15 14.68 -2.68
N SER A 393 -6.92 14.27 -3.71
CA SER A 393 -7.14 12.85 -4.01
C SER A 393 -5.89 12.16 -4.58
N ILE A 394 -4.97 12.91 -5.18
CA ILE A 394 -3.73 12.38 -5.77
C ILE A 394 -2.54 13.29 -5.36
N PRO A 395 -2.11 13.24 -4.08
CA PRO A 395 -1.10 14.15 -3.51
C PRO A 395 0.34 13.83 -3.94
N THR A 396 0.54 13.13 -5.07
CA THR A 396 1.86 12.78 -5.61
C THR A 396 2.01 13.28 -7.06
N PHE A 397 2.81 14.33 -7.25
CA PHE A 397 3.06 14.98 -8.53
C PHE A 397 3.32 13.99 -9.69
N LYS A 398 4.28 13.07 -9.56
CA LYS A 398 4.64 12.13 -10.65
C LYS A 398 3.54 11.16 -11.07
N TYR A 399 2.56 10.86 -10.20
CA TYR A 399 1.44 9.96 -10.51
C TYR A 399 0.22 10.73 -11.02
N LEU A 400 -0.01 11.95 -10.51
CA LEU A 400 -1.02 12.87 -11.03
C LEU A 400 -0.74 13.20 -12.50
N LEU A 401 0.52 13.52 -12.85
CA LEU A 401 0.93 13.72 -14.24
C LEU A 401 0.76 12.44 -15.10
N GLY A 402 1.23 11.29 -14.60
CA GLY A 402 1.12 10.01 -15.31
C GLY A 402 -0.31 9.62 -15.66
N LEU A 403 -1.26 9.83 -14.74
CA LEU A 403 -2.69 9.53 -14.94
C LEU A 403 -3.31 10.37 -16.06
N VAL A 404 -3.01 11.67 -16.14
CA VAL A 404 -3.50 12.55 -17.23
C VAL A 404 -3.03 12.04 -18.58
N SER A 405 -1.76 11.61 -18.65
CA SER A 405 -1.21 11.11 -19.90
C SER A 405 -1.81 9.76 -20.33
N ALA A 406 -2.14 8.89 -19.38
CA ALA A 406 -2.72 7.58 -19.65
C ALA A 406 -4.20 7.66 -20.07
N LEU A 407 -4.93 8.69 -19.63
CA LEU A 407 -6.34 8.87 -19.95
C LEU A 407 -6.59 9.75 -21.20
N PHE A 408 -5.71 10.72 -21.47
CA PHE A 408 -6.01 11.77 -22.46
C PHE A 408 -4.85 12.18 -23.38
N SER A 409 -3.60 12.28 -22.90
CA SER A 409 -2.53 12.92 -23.69
C SER A 409 -2.27 12.24 -25.04
N GLY A 410 -2.28 10.91 -25.09
CA GLY A 410 -2.08 10.19 -26.35
C GLY A 410 -3.23 10.40 -27.35
N TRP A 411 -4.44 10.75 -26.88
CA TRP A 411 -5.54 11.16 -27.75
C TRP A 411 -5.36 12.59 -28.26
N TYR A 412 -5.12 13.57 -27.39
CA TYR A 412 -5.05 14.98 -27.81
C TYR A 412 -3.76 15.33 -28.58
N SER A 413 -2.64 14.68 -28.27
CA SER A 413 -1.34 14.96 -28.92
C SER A 413 -1.10 14.16 -30.20
N PHE A 414 -1.77 13.00 -30.36
CA PHE A 414 -1.48 12.05 -31.45
C PHE A 414 -2.75 11.49 -32.15
N GLY A 415 -3.69 10.92 -31.40
CA GLY A 415 -4.86 10.24 -31.97
C GLY A 415 -5.84 11.16 -32.71
N ILE A 416 -6.29 12.23 -32.04
CA ILE A 416 -7.21 13.23 -32.59
C ILE A 416 -6.58 13.96 -33.78
N THR A 417 -5.29 14.29 -33.70
CA THR A 417 -4.57 14.94 -34.80
C THR A 417 -4.45 14.07 -36.04
N SER A 418 -4.39 12.74 -35.88
CA SER A 418 -4.43 11.80 -37.01
C SER A 418 -5.79 11.83 -37.73
N PHE A 419 -6.90 11.93 -36.99
CA PHE A 419 -8.22 12.18 -37.57
C PHE A 419 -8.32 13.53 -38.29
N LEU A 420 -7.74 14.60 -37.73
CA LEU A 420 -7.67 15.92 -38.40
C LEU A 420 -6.96 15.77 -39.76
N TYR A 421 -5.81 15.08 -39.82
CA TYR A 421 -5.09 14.84 -41.07
C TYR A 421 -5.93 14.07 -42.10
N TRP A 422 -6.57 12.97 -41.71
CA TRP A 422 -7.36 12.15 -42.65
C TRP A 422 -8.60 12.90 -43.16
N TYR A 423 -9.28 13.66 -42.30
CA TYR A 423 -10.41 14.51 -42.72
C TYR A 423 -9.96 15.58 -43.72
N SER A 424 -8.87 16.28 -43.39
CA SER A 424 -8.34 17.39 -44.19
C SER A 424 -7.73 16.98 -45.55
N ASN A 425 -7.56 15.67 -45.79
CA ASN A 425 -7.03 15.10 -47.02
C ASN A 425 -7.94 14.01 -47.63
N LYS A 426 -9.22 13.95 -47.20
CA LYS A 426 -10.22 12.99 -47.69
C LYS A 426 -10.28 13.00 -49.22
N GLY A 427 -10.28 11.81 -49.82
CA GLY A 427 -10.24 11.61 -51.29
C GLY A 427 -8.84 11.67 -51.92
N ASN A 428 -7.82 12.20 -51.22
CA ASN A 428 -6.45 12.34 -51.75
C ASN A 428 -5.40 11.82 -50.74
N LEU A 429 -5.67 10.66 -50.13
CA LEU A 429 -4.80 10.01 -49.12
C LEU A 429 -3.69 9.14 -49.75
N TRP A 430 -3.94 8.59 -50.94
CA TRP A 430 -3.04 7.66 -51.64
C TRP A 430 -2.60 8.19 -53.01
N THR A 431 -3.23 9.27 -53.48
CA THR A 431 -3.12 9.81 -54.84
C THR A 431 -2.98 11.33 -54.84
N ASP A 432 -2.35 11.87 -55.88
CA ASP A 432 -2.30 13.30 -56.16
C ASP A 432 -3.62 13.82 -56.78
N LYS A 433 -3.62 15.10 -57.18
CA LYS A 433 -4.76 15.75 -57.86
C LYS A 433 -5.09 15.18 -59.24
N SER A 434 -4.21 14.37 -59.84
CA SER A 434 -4.43 13.72 -61.14
C SER A 434 -4.96 12.28 -61.01
N GLY A 435 -5.00 11.74 -59.78
CA GLY A 435 -5.34 10.35 -59.50
C GLY A 435 -4.14 9.40 -59.55
N ALA A 436 -2.93 9.88 -59.83
CA ALA A 436 -1.71 9.08 -59.81
C ALA A 436 -1.27 8.78 -58.36
N ARG A 437 -0.66 7.62 -58.12
CA ARG A 437 -0.17 7.23 -56.77
C ARG A 437 0.97 8.13 -56.32
N ASP A 438 0.77 8.84 -55.22
CA ASP A 438 1.73 9.80 -54.66
C ASP A 438 2.42 9.19 -53.43
N MET A 439 3.69 8.78 -53.59
CA MET A 439 4.47 8.15 -52.51
C MET A 439 4.59 9.04 -51.27
N ARG A 440 4.61 10.38 -51.41
CA ARG A 440 4.66 11.30 -50.28
C ARG A 440 3.36 11.25 -49.47
N ARG A 441 2.20 11.19 -50.14
CA ARG A 441 0.89 11.03 -49.47
C ARG A 441 0.74 9.67 -48.82
N ILE A 442 1.18 8.60 -49.49
CA ILE A 442 1.18 7.24 -48.93
C ILE A 442 2.01 7.21 -47.64
N SER A 443 3.24 7.72 -47.66
CA SER A 443 4.11 7.80 -46.47
C SER A 443 3.52 8.66 -45.34
N LEU A 444 2.92 9.82 -45.65
CA LEU A 444 2.27 10.66 -44.64
C LEU A 444 1.00 10.00 -44.06
N THR A 445 0.22 9.29 -44.87
CA THR A 445 -0.95 8.53 -44.40
C THR A 445 -0.54 7.37 -43.49
N LEU A 446 0.50 6.62 -43.86
CA LEU A 446 1.08 5.57 -43.00
C LEU A 446 1.67 6.13 -41.70
N LEU A 447 2.34 7.28 -41.74
CA LEU A 447 2.83 7.97 -40.55
C LEU A 447 1.68 8.36 -39.60
N ASN A 448 0.54 8.84 -40.12
CA ASN A 448 -0.62 9.13 -39.29
C ASN A 448 -1.29 7.85 -38.73
N ILE A 449 -1.23 6.72 -39.43
CA ILE A 449 -1.66 5.41 -38.88
C ILE A 449 -0.75 4.98 -37.71
N LEU A 450 0.57 5.17 -37.83
CA LEU A 450 1.52 4.91 -36.76
C LEU A 450 1.31 5.85 -35.56
N ILE A 451 1.12 7.14 -35.79
CA ILE A 451 0.84 8.14 -34.74
C ILE A 451 -0.48 7.84 -34.03
N PHE A 452 -1.52 7.47 -34.77
CA PHE A 452 -2.79 6.99 -34.19
C PHE A 452 -2.58 5.74 -33.33
N SER A 453 -1.78 4.78 -33.80
CA SER A 453 -1.45 3.56 -33.06
C SER A 453 -0.67 3.87 -31.78
N ILE A 454 0.30 4.78 -31.81
CA ILE A 454 1.03 5.28 -30.64
C ILE A 454 0.06 5.92 -29.63
N GLY A 455 -0.82 6.81 -30.09
CA GLY A 455 -1.86 7.41 -29.27
C GLY A 455 -2.79 6.38 -28.64
N ALA A 456 -3.25 5.40 -29.40
CA ALA A 456 -4.10 4.32 -28.92
C ALA A 456 -3.38 3.42 -27.91
N ILE A 457 -2.11 3.07 -28.12
CA ILE A 457 -1.30 2.26 -27.18
C ILE A 457 -1.13 2.99 -25.84
N ILE A 458 -0.76 4.28 -25.87
CA ILE A 458 -0.58 5.11 -24.67
C ILE A 458 -1.84 5.13 -23.79
N ASN A 459 -3.04 5.10 -24.39
CA ASN A 459 -4.32 5.12 -23.66
C ASN A 459 -4.96 3.73 -23.47
N ARG A 460 -4.35 2.65 -23.96
CA ARG A 460 -4.88 1.27 -23.85
C ARG A 460 -4.20 0.46 -22.73
N ILE A 461 -3.07 0.93 -22.22
CA ILE A 461 -2.39 0.33 -21.06
C ILE A 461 -3.17 0.73 -19.80
N PRO A 462 -3.83 -0.20 -19.10
CA PRO A 462 -4.65 0.18 -17.95
C PRO A 462 -3.75 0.61 -16.79
N THR A 463 -3.98 1.82 -16.27
CA THR A 463 -3.73 2.07 -14.85
C THR A 463 -4.60 1.09 -14.04
N PRO A 464 -4.08 0.47 -12.96
CA PRO A 464 -4.89 -0.41 -12.12
C PRO A 464 -6.16 0.32 -11.65
N ALA A 465 -7.28 -0.38 -11.66
CA ALA A 465 -8.60 0.24 -11.81
C ALA A 465 -9.07 1.00 -10.56
N TRP A 466 -9.83 2.08 -10.79
CA TRP A 466 -10.74 2.66 -9.81
C TRP A 466 -12.20 2.35 -10.22
N PRO A 467 -13.07 1.90 -9.32
CA PRO A 467 -14.44 1.53 -9.65
C PRO A 467 -15.34 2.75 -9.89
N MET A 468 -15.94 2.84 -11.09
CA MET A 468 -16.96 3.83 -11.41
C MET A 468 -18.37 3.26 -11.22
N VAL A 469 -19.02 3.71 -10.17
CA VAL A 469 -20.47 3.88 -9.96
C VAL A 469 -21.40 3.09 -10.91
N GLN A 470 -22.09 2.08 -10.37
CA GLN A 470 -23.39 1.66 -10.88
C GLN A 470 -24.46 1.78 -9.79
N LEU A 471 -25.56 2.46 -10.10
CA LEU A 471 -26.77 2.43 -9.26
C LEU A 471 -27.45 1.09 -9.45
N GLN A 472 -27.54 0.28 -8.39
CA GLN A 472 -28.17 -1.03 -8.45
C GLN A 472 -29.57 -0.99 -7.80
N THR A 473 -30.61 -0.95 -8.63
CA THR A 473 -32.01 -1.04 -8.20
C THR A 473 -32.32 -2.44 -7.68
N ARG A 474 -32.72 -2.55 -6.41
CA ARG A 474 -33.11 -3.83 -5.78
C ARG A 474 -34.48 -4.34 -6.28
N PRO A 475 -34.62 -5.64 -6.58
CA PRO A 475 -35.80 -6.43 -6.24
C PRO A 475 -35.67 -7.01 -4.80
N MET A 476 -36.76 -7.57 -4.25
CA MET A 476 -36.86 -7.99 -2.85
C MET A 476 -37.52 -9.37 -2.70
N SER A 477 -36.74 -10.38 -2.31
CA SER A 477 -37.18 -11.74 -1.95
C SER A 477 -35.97 -12.57 -1.48
N LEU A 478 -36.07 -13.55 -0.58
CA LEU A 478 -37.09 -13.83 0.44
C LEU A 478 -36.40 -14.54 1.63
N LEU A 479 -37.02 -14.54 2.81
CA LEU A 479 -36.51 -15.29 3.98
C LEU A 479 -36.68 -16.80 3.79
N ALA A 480 -35.66 -17.57 4.16
CA ALA A 480 -35.73 -19.02 4.33
C ALA A 480 -35.10 -19.40 5.67
N THR A 481 -35.92 -19.46 6.72
CA THR A 481 -35.54 -19.99 8.04
C THR A 481 -35.46 -21.52 7.98
N MET A 482 -34.36 -22.09 8.47
CA MET A 482 -34.36 -23.48 8.94
C MET A 482 -33.67 -23.58 10.29
N GLU A 483 -34.38 -24.13 11.27
CA GLU A 483 -33.85 -24.47 12.58
C GLU A 483 -33.12 -25.83 12.52
N SER A 484 -32.12 -26.02 13.38
CA SER A 484 -31.57 -27.35 13.68
C SER A 484 -31.37 -27.46 15.19
N THR A 485 -32.06 -28.41 15.83
CA THR A 485 -32.13 -28.54 17.29
C THR A 485 -30.87 -29.15 17.91
N PRO A 486 -30.48 -28.74 19.13
CA PRO A 486 -29.39 -29.37 19.88
C PRO A 486 -29.86 -30.62 20.63
N SER A 487 -28.97 -31.60 20.78
CA SER A 487 -29.17 -32.80 21.61
C SER A 487 -27.81 -33.27 22.21
N PRO A 488 -27.79 -33.99 23.35
CA PRO A 488 -27.27 -33.31 24.54
C PRO A 488 -26.34 -34.13 25.47
N HIS A 489 -25.84 -33.42 26.49
CA HIS A 489 -25.24 -33.90 27.75
C HIS A 489 -23.91 -34.68 27.70
N HIS A 490 -22.95 -34.18 28.48
CA HIS A 490 -22.63 -34.87 29.73
C HIS A 490 -22.36 -33.86 30.85
N THR A 491 -23.17 -33.93 31.91
CA THR A 491 -23.02 -33.11 33.12
C THR A 491 -22.21 -33.89 34.15
N LEU A 492 -21.23 -33.25 34.80
CA LEU A 492 -20.76 -33.68 36.13
C LEU A 492 -20.21 -32.49 36.91
N THR A 493 -20.41 -32.51 38.22
CA THR A 493 -20.25 -31.34 39.10
C THR A 493 -19.01 -31.42 39.98
N LYS A 494 -18.36 -30.27 40.21
CA LYS A 494 -17.67 -29.97 41.47
C LYS A 494 -17.46 -28.47 41.64
N SER A 495 -17.76 -27.96 42.83
CA SER A 495 -17.46 -26.57 43.18
C SER A 495 -15.96 -26.42 43.48
N ARG A 496 -15.31 -25.48 42.81
CA ARG A 496 -14.03 -24.87 43.22
C ARG A 496 -14.12 -23.37 42.97
N SER A 497 -14.05 -22.58 44.03
CA SER A 497 -14.09 -21.11 43.98
C SER A 497 -12.71 -20.53 43.60
N VAL A 498 -12.20 -20.91 42.44
CA VAL A 498 -10.91 -20.45 41.90
C VAL A 498 -11.17 -19.92 40.48
N VAL A 499 -10.73 -18.70 40.19
CA VAL A 499 -10.79 -18.15 38.84
C VAL A 499 -9.85 -18.95 37.94
N GLU A 500 -10.39 -19.55 36.89
CA GLU A 500 -9.63 -20.43 36.01
C GLU A 500 -8.89 -19.63 34.92
N ILE A 501 -7.71 -19.08 35.27
CA ILE A 501 -6.88 -18.27 34.37
C ILE A 501 -6.16 -19.19 33.35
N LYS A 502 -6.93 -19.71 32.40
CA LYS A 502 -6.61 -20.77 31.41
C LYS A 502 -5.65 -20.35 30.28
N GLU A 503 -4.72 -19.44 30.57
CA GLU A 503 -3.90 -18.79 29.55
C GLU A 503 -2.39 -19.06 29.66
N LEU A 504 -1.89 -19.59 30.80
CA LEU A 504 -0.66 -20.37 30.81
C LEU A 504 -0.91 -21.76 30.20
N LEU A 505 -0.02 -22.18 29.29
CA LEU A 505 -0.03 -23.51 28.68
C LEU A 505 0.85 -24.47 29.48
N ASN A 506 2.05 -24.00 29.83
CA ASN A 506 2.94 -24.57 30.82
C ASN A 506 3.62 -23.42 31.57
N GLY A 507 3.71 -23.52 32.90
CA GLY A 507 4.39 -22.56 33.78
C GLY A 507 5.59 -23.15 34.53
N ASP A 508 5.93 -24.41 34.26
CA ASP A 508 7.07 -25.12 34.86
C ASP A 508 8.38 -24.66 34.23
N LYS A 509 9.47 -24.72 35.00
CA LYS A 509 10.83 -24.44 34.53
C LYS A 509 11.33 -25.59 33.65
N PRO A 510 11.66 -25.37 32.36
CA PRO A 510 12.04 -26.46 31.46
C PRO A 510 13.40 -27.06 31.80
N ALA A 511 13.50 -28.39 31.71
CA ALA A 511 14.74 -29.13 31.91
C ALA A 511 15.61 -29.06 30.66
N LEU A 512 16.56 -28.12 30.63
CA LEU A 512 17.42 -27.87 29.46
C LEU A 512 18.86 -28.34 29.69
N LEU A 513 19.50 -28.75 28.60
CA LEU A 513 20.95 -28.85 28.47
C LEU A 513 21.38 -28.13 27.19
N ILE A 514 22.30 -27.17 27.33
CA ILE A 514 22.74 -26.29 26.24
C ILE A 514 24.22 -26.57 25.95
N PHE A 515 24.51 -26.99 24.72
CA PHE A 515 25.87 -27.00 24.20
C PHE A 515 26.20 -25.63 23.58
N TYR A 516 27.38 -25.10 23.86
CA TYR A 516 27.77 -23.75 23.42
C TYR A 516 29.29 -23.65 23.15
N GLU A 517 29.68 -22.73 22.28
CA GLU A 517 31.08 -22.50 21.90
C GLU A 517 31.87 -21.73 22.97
N ALA A 518 33.17 -22.02 23.09
CA ALA A 518 34.04 -21.35 24.05
C ALA A 518 34.10 -19.82 23.81
N GLY A 519 34.04 -19.02 24.87
CA GLY A 519 33.99 -17.56 24.75
C GLY A 519 32.60 -16.97 24.46
N GLN A 520 31.56 -17.82 24.50
CA GLN A 520 30.14 -17.46 24.37
C GLN A 520 29.34 -17.77 25.67
N GLU A 521 30.01 -17.93 26.81
CA GLU A 521 29.41 -18.30 28.12
C GLU A 521 28.24 -17.38 28.51
N ASP A 522 28.29 -16.10 28.10
CA ASP A 522 27.26 -15.07 28.31
C ASP A 522 25.86 -15.48 27.80
N ILE A 523 25.78 -16.37 26.80
CA ILE A 523 24.50 -16.81 26.24
C ILE A 523 23.74 -17.75 27.19
N LEU A 524 24.45 -18.47 28.07
CA LEU A 524 23.84 -19.30 29.11
C LEU A 524 23.20 -18.41 30.19
N GLY A 525 23.95 -17.41 30.68
CA GLY A 525 23.42 -16.42 31.61
C GLY A 525 22.23 -15.66 31.02
N THR A 526 22.28 -15.34 29.72
CA THR A 526 21.16 -14.71 29.00
C THR A 526 19.95 -15.65 28.84
N SER A 527 20.16 -16.95 28.62
CA SER A 527 19.08 -17.95 28.59
C SER A 527 18.44 -18.18 29.96
N ALA A 528 19.26 -18.18 31.02
CA ALA A 528 18.84 -18.28 32.41
C ALA A 528 18.02 -17.06 32.86
N ASP A 529 18.43 -15.85 32.48
CA ASP A 529 17.66 -14.60 32.57
C ASP A 529 16.27 -14.75 31.93
N VAL A 530 16.25 -15.14 30.65
CA VAL A 530 15.06 -15.23 29.80
C VAL A 530 14.04 -16.26 30.30
N LEU A 531 14.50 -17.35 30.93
CA LEU A 531 13.67 -18.43 31.49
C LEU A 531 13.40 -18.32 33.00
N GLY A 532 14.09 -17.41 33.70
CA GLY A 532 14.09 -17.27 35.17
C GLY A 532 14.57 -18.53 35.91
N GLN A 533 15.57 -19.20 35.35
CA GLN A 533 16.22 -20.38 35.91
C GLN A 533 17.60 -20.04 36.45
N ASP A 534 18.10 -20.88 37.35
CA ASP A 534 19.52 -20.92 37.70
C ASP A 534 20.26 -21.71 36.61
N TRP A 535 21.58 -21.53 36.50
CA TRP A 535 22.41 -22.25 35.50
C TRP A 535 23.76 -22.64 36.09
N ASN A 536 24.36 -23.71 35.54
CA ASN A 536 25.71 -24.15 35.89
C ASN A 536 26.44 -24.70 34.66
N VAL A 537 27.78 -24.58 34.63
CA VAL A 537 28.63 -25.16 33.57
C VAL A 537 29.23 -26.47 34.06
N VAL A 538 29.06 -27.53 33.27
CA VAL A 538 29.59 -28.86 33.57
C VAL A 538 30.55 -29.35 32.48
N ARG A 539 31.42 -30.30 32.83
CA ARG A 539 32.51 -30.79 31.96
C ARG A 539 32.39 -32.27 31.55
N SER A 540 31.42 -33.00 32.10
CA SER A 540 31.17 -34.42 31.81
C SER A 540 29.71 -34.81 32.02
N ARG A 541 29.27 -35.91 31.40
CA ARG A 541 27.88 -36.38 31.43
C ARG A 541 27.38 -36.57 32.88
N ARG A 542 28.20 -37.24 33.69
CA ARG A 542 27.97 -37.54 35.12
C ARG A 542 27.83 -36.30 36.01
N GLN A 543 28.25 -35.12 35.57
CA GLN A 543 27.97 -33.86 36.27
C GLN A 543 26.58 -33.32 35.90
N ALA A 544 26.20 -33.34 34.62
CA ALA A 544 24.84 -32.96 34.17
C ALA A 544 23.74 -33.80 34.85
N ASP A 545 23.98 -35.10 35.03
CA ASP A 545 23.05 -36.05 35.70
C ASP A 545 22.81 -35.73 37.18
N ARG A 546 23.63 -34.87 37.80
CA ARG A 546 23.52 -34.47 39.21
C ARG A 546 22.86 -33.12 39.41
N GLU A 547 22.76 -32.31 38.36
CA GLU A 547 22.16 -30.99 38.42
C GLU A 547 20.62 -31.08 38.47
N SER A 548 19.99 -30.17 39.21
CA SER A 548 18.52 -30.12 39.28
C SER A 548 17.91 -29.92 37.90
N LEU A 549 16.80 -30.60 37.61
CA LEU A 549 16.04 -30.39 36.36
C LEU A 549 15.52 -28.95 36.23
N SER A 550 15.43 -28.19 37.33
CA SER A 550 15.11 -26.75 37.31
C SER A 550 16.27 -25.84 36.89
N THR A 551 17.49 -26.38 36.81
CA THR A 551 18.74 -25.66 36.48
C THR A 551 19.10 -25.92 35.01
N ILE A 552 19.47 -24.87 34.27
CA ILE A 552 20.00 -24.98 32.91
C ILE A 552 21.45 -25.48 32.98
N VAL A 553 21.73 -26.60 32.32
CA VAL A 553 23.09 -27.18 32.28
C VAL A 553 23.80 -26.72 31.01
N GLY A 554 24.89 -25.97 31.17
CA GLY A 554 25.77 -25.57 30.07
C GLY A 554 26.92 -26.57 29.88
N VAL A 555 27.21 -26.93 28.64
CA VAL A 555 28.36 -27.79 28.27
C VAL A 555 29.15 -27.13 27.14
N PRO A 556 30.45 -26.81 27.33
CA PRO A 556 31.29 -26.31 26.24
C PRO A 556 31.39 -27.35 25.11
N THR A 557 31.41 -26.93 23.85
CA THR A 557 31.65 -27.85 22.72
C THR A 557 32.98 -28.61 22.83
N SER A 558 33.99 -28.02 23.48
CA SER A 558 35.26 -28.69 23.82
C SER A 558 35.14 -29.87 24.81
N ASN A 559 33.95 -30.07 25.39
CA ASN A 559 33.63 -31.16 26.32
C ASN A 559 32.64 -32.17 25.73
N TYR A 560 32.31 -32.05 24.45
CA TYR A 560 31.61 -33.09 23.67
C TYR A 560 32.57 -34.25 23.33
N GLY A 561 32.02 -35.47 23.21
CA GLY A 561 32.78 -36.71 23.06
C GLY A 561 31.94 -37.94 23.41
N GLU A 562 32.56 -39.11 23.52
CA GLU A 562 31.86 -40.41 23.60
C GLU A 562 30.84 -40.52 24.75
N GLU A 563 31.08 -39.88 25.90
CA GLU A 563 30.13 -39.81 27.04
C GLU A 563 28.75 -39.21 26.68
N TRP A 564 28.66 -38.50 25.55
CA TRP A 564 27.46 -37.79 25.10
C TRP A 564 26.79 -38.42 23.88
N TYR A 565 27.34 -39.50 23.30
CA TYR A 565 26.73 -40.15 22.13
C TYR A 565 25.39 -40.83 22.45
N GLU A 566 25.17 -41.23 23.71
CA GLU A 566 23.84 -41.60 24.19
C GLU A 566 23.02 -40.36 24.53
N LYS A 567 21.91 -40.19 23.79
CA LYS A 567 21.01 -39.05 23.94
C LYS A 567 20.25 -39.07 25.27
N ASP A 568 20.37 -37.96 26.01
CA ASP A 568 19.56 -37.67 27.20
C ASP A 568 18.06 -37.79 26.92
N ARG A 569 17.29 -38.24 27.92
CA ARG A 569 15.82 -38.26 27.89
C ARG A 569 15.18 -37.56 29.09
N SER A 570 15.99 -36.99 29.97
CA SER A 570 15.59 -36.19 31.14
C SER A 570 15.64 -34.68 30.87
N ARG A 571 16.41 -34.25 29.87
CA ARG A 571 16.58 -32.85 29.46
C ARG A 571 16.43 -32.72 27.94
N THR A 572 15.90 -31.59 27.49
CA THR A 572 15.92 -31.18 26.08
C THR A 572 17.32 -30.66 25.74
N LEU A 573 17.95 -31.23 24.70
CA LEU A 573 19.27 -30.83 24.24
C LEU A 573 19.16 -29.74 23.17
N ILE A 574 19.85 -28.62 23.36
CA ILE A 574 19.92 -27.52 22.40
C ILE A 574 21.38 -27.21 22.09
N TYR A 575 21.75 -27.15 20.81
CA TYR A 575 23.05 -26.58 20.39
C TYR A 575 22.88 -25.10 20.07
N PHE A 576 23.64 -24.24 20.76
CA PHE A 576 23.68 -22.79 20.54
C PHE A 576 24.92 -22.45 19.70
N HIS A 577 24.71 -22.21 18.39
CA HIS A 577 25.78 -21.85 17.45
C HIS A 577 25.76 -20.35 17.15
N CYS A 578 26.94 -19.73 17.27
CA CYS A 578 27.15 -18.31 17.05
C CYS A 578 27.64 -18.11 15.61
N VAL A 579 26.79 -17.62 14.70
CA VAL A 579 27.06 -17.69 13.24
C VAL A 579 28.19 -16.76 12.78
N ASP A 580 28.56 -15.79 13.62
CA ASP A 580 29.71 -14.88 13.50
C ASP A 580 30.95 -15.33 14.30
N SER A 581 31.00 -16.57 14.80
CA SER A 581 32.20 -17.16 15.42
C SER A 581 33.19 -17.73 14.38
N GLU A 582 34.44 -17.92 14.79
CA GLU A 582 35.49 -18.56 13.97
C GLU A 582 35.35 -20.09 13.93
N HIS A 583 34.42 -20.68 14.68
CA HIS A 583 34.22 -22.12 14.76
C HIS A 583 33.12 -22.58 13.78
N PRO A 584 33.38 -23.60 12.93
CA PRO A 584 32.33 -24.17 12.08
C PRO A 584 31.33 -24.97 12.91
N LEU A 585 30.07 -25.02 12.46
CA LEU A 585 29.01 -25.84 13.03
C LEU A 585 29.42 -27.33 13.07
N ASP A 586 29.40 -27.94 14.25
CA ASP A 586 29.58 -29.40 14.39
C ASP A 586 28.28 -30.12 13.98
N GLU A 587 28.24 -30.67 12.76
CA GLU A 587 27.09 -31.43 12.27
C GLU A 587 26.77 -32.69 13.11
N SER A 588 27.73 -33.25 13.85
CA SER A 588 27.52 -34.46 14.65
C SER A 588 26.83 -34.15 15.97
N LEU A 589 27.31 -33.14 16.70
CA LEU A 589 26.66 -32.58 17.89
C LEU A 589 25.28 -32.02 17.55
N SER A 590 25.21 -31.27 16.44
CA SER A 590 23.98 -30.74 15.88
C SER A 590 22.94 -31.83 15.57
N SER A 591 23.36 -33.02 15.13
CA SER A 591 22.47 -34.16 14.86
C SER A 591 22.01 -34.89 16.14
N LEU A 592 22.73 -34.76 17.25
CA LEU A 592 22.36 -35.31 18.56
C LEU A 592 21.26 -34.46 19.22
N CYS A 593 21.34 -33.14 19.14
CA CYS A 593 20.43 -32.23 19.85
C CYS A 593 18.98 -32.29 19.34
N ASP A 594 18.02 -32.01 20.24
CA ASP A 594 16.60 -31.88 19.89
C ASP A 594 16.34 -30.61 19.07
N TYR A 595 17.05 -29.54 19.41
CA TYR A 595 16.92 -28.24 18.79
C TYR A 595 18.29 -27.57 18.57
N GLU A 596 18.32 -26.55 17.72
CA GLU A 596 19.49 -25.74 17.40
C GLU A 596 19.09 -24.26 17.38
N TYR A 597 19.82 -23.42 18.11
CA TYR A 597 19.61 -21.98 18.16
C TYR A 597 20.77 -21.27 17.45
N LEU A 598 20.43 -20.43 16.47
CA LEU A 598 21.37 -19.63 15.70
C LEU A 598 21.25 -18.17 16.12
N TYR A 599 22.38 -17.53 16.41
CA TYR A 599 22.42 -16.12 16.81
C TYR A 599 23.72 -15.45 16.37
N THR A 600 23.70 -14.11 16.37
CA THR A 600 24.88 -13.25 16.18
C THR A 600 25.31 -12.62 17.50
N ARG A 601 26.61 -12.45 17.73
CA ARG A 601 27.13 -11.80 18.94
C ARG A 601 26.85 -10.29 18.94
N THR A 602 26.96 -9.63 17.79
CA THR A 602 26.65 -8.18 17.66
C THR A 602 25.99 -7.86 16.31
N PRO A 603 24.73 -7.38 16.28
CA PRO A 603 23.80 -7.25 17.41
C PRO A 603 23.27 -8.62 17.87
N PHE A 604 23.05 -8.74 19.18
CA PHE A 604 22.26 -9.83 19.77
C PHE A 604 20.83 -9.35 20.08
N TYR A 605 19.83 -10.22 19.94
CA TYR A 605 18.41 -9.88 20.15
C TYR A 605 17.77 -10.80 21.19
N ARG A 606 17.63 -10.33 22.44
CA ARG A 606 17.02 -11.12 23.54
C ARG A 606 15.59 -11.59 23.20
N ARG A 607 14.76 -10.76 22.55
CA ARG A 607 13.42 -11.16 22.08
C ARG A 607 13.39 -12.38 21.16
N ASP A 608 14.44 -12.58 20.36
CA ASP A 608 14.53 -13.70 19.42
C ASP A 608 14.76 -15.02 20.16
N LEU A 609 15.69 -15.01 21.13
CA LEU A 609 15.90 -16.10 22.08
C LEU A 609 14.65 -16.38 22.94
N ALA A 610 13.96 -15.33 23.41
CA ALA A 610 12.73 -15.49 24.19
C ALA A 610 11.58 -16.10 23.37
N ARG A 611 11.38 -15.63 22.12
CA ARG A 611 10.42 -16.22 21.17
C ARG A 611 10.76 -17.69 20.87
N TYR A 612 12.03 -17.98 20.61
CA TYR A 612 12.50 -19.34 20.32
C TYR A 612 12.28 -20.28 21.51
N LEU A 613 12.79 -19.94 22.69
CA LEU A 613 12.71 -20.77 23.89
C LEU A 613 11.25 -20.97 24.35
N SER A 614 10.42 -19.93 24.33
CA SER A 614 9.00 -20.06 24.69
C SER A 614 8.24 -20.99 23.74
N PHE A 615 8.60 -21.01 22.45
CA PHE A 615 8.02 -21.94 21.49
C PHE A 615 8.52 -23.38 21.67
N ILE A 616 9.85 -23.63 21.69
CA ILE A 616 10.37 -25.00 21.79
C ILE A 616 10.11 -25.66 23.16
N CYS A 617 9.94 -24.86 24.22
CA CYS A 617 9.52 -25.34 25.55
C CYS A 617 7.99 -25.44 25.72
N GLY A 618 7.20 -25.13 24.69
CA GLY A 618 5.73 -25.27 24.70
C GLY A 618 4.98 -24.29 25.60
N GLN A 619 5.62 -23.19 26.01
CA GLN A 619 5.03 -22.19 26.92
C GLN A 619 4.13 -21.19 26.19
N ILE A 620 4.36 -20.98 24.88
CA ILE A 620 3.42 -20.34 23.95
C ILE A 620 2.95 -21.35 22.89
N ASN A 621 1.75 -21.14 22.35
CA ASN A 621 1.18 -21.96 21.28
C ASN A 621 0.47 -21.05 20.27
N PRO A 622 1.18 -20.46 19.29
CA PRO A 622 0.58 -19.58 18.29
C PRO A 622 -0.47 -20.32 17.43
N HIS A 623 -0.37 -21.64 17.27
CA HIS A 623 -1.35 -22.43 16.52
C HIS A 623 -2.74 -22.39 17.16
N ARG A 624 -2.81 -22.40 18.50
CA ARG A 624 -4.08 -22.26 19.25
C ARG A 624 -4.76 -20.94 18.94
N ASP A 625 -3.98 -19.87 18.85
CA ASP A 625 -4.51 -18.52 18.66
C ASP A 625 -4.85 -18.25 17.18
N LEU A 626 -4.11 -18.83 16.23
CA LEU A 626 -4.50 -18.88 14.81
C LEU A 626 -5.74 -19.76 14.57
N ALA A 627 -5.88 -20.89 15.26
CA ALA A 627 -7.05 -21.77 15.15
C ALA A 627 -8.34 -21.17 15.73
N ARG A 628 -8.24 -20.12 16.56
CA ARG A 628 -9.38 -19.31 17.03
C ARG A 628 -9.91 -18.34 15.95
N LYS A 629 -9.18 -18.11 14.85
CA LYS A 629 -9.57 -17.16 13.80
C LYS A 629 -10.55 -17.76 12.79
N THR A 630 -11.49 -16.95 12.30
CA THR A 630 -12.46 -17.33 11.24
C THR A 630 -11.81 -17.44 9.84
N ARG A 631 -10.64 -16.82 9.66
CA ARG A 631 -9.80 -16.84 8.46
C ARG A 631 -8.34 -16.61 8.85
N THR A 632 -7.41 -17.30 8.18
CA THR A 632 -5.97 -17.04 8.25
C THR A 632 -5.34 -16.82 6.88
N THR A 633 -4.29 -16.00 6.84
CA THR A 633 -3.51 -15.62 5.64
C THR A 633 -2.01 -15.86 5.87
N LEU A 634 -1.25 -16.06 4.79
CA LEU A 634 0.23 -16.06 4.86
C LEU A 634 0.83 -15.20 3.75
N ILE A 635 2.00 -14.62 3.98
CA ILE A 635 2.79 -13.98 2.92
C ILE A 635 4.09 -14.76 2.67
N SER A 636 4.37 -15.10 1.42
CA SER A 636 5.61 -15.81 1.05
C SER A 636 6.76 -14.82 0.81
N THR A 637 7.92 -15.07 1.44
CA THR A 637 9.15 -14.33 1.10
C THR A 637 9.71 -14.85 -0.22
N THR A 638 9.53 -14.10 -1.30
CA THR A 638 9.97 -14.45 -2.66
C THR A 638 11.32 -13.82 -3.04
N PHE A 639 12.16 -13.52 -2.05
CA PHE A 639 13.46 -12.88 -2.21
C PHE A 639 14.58 -13.93 -2.25
N PRO A 640 15.65 -13.74 -3.05
CA PRO A 640 16.82 -14.64 -3.06
C PRO A 640 17.68 -14.54 -1.79
N ASP A 641 17.56 -13.42 -1.06
CA ASP A 641 18.11 -13.21 0.28
C ASP A 641 17.05 -12.40 1.07
N VAL A 642 16.64 -12.90 2.23
CA VAL A 642 15.68 -12.29 3.17
C VAL A 642 16.15 -10.92 3.63
N ARG A 643 17.47 -10.63 3.65
CA ARG A 643 18.04 -9.31 3.95
C ARG A 643 17.44 -8.20 3.07
N ALA A 644 16.99 -8.51 1.85
CA ALA A 644 16.29 -7.57 0.98
C ALA A 644 14.83 -7.28 1.40
N ALA A 645 14.19 -8.18 2.15
CA ALA A 645 12.84 -8.00 2.70
C ALA A 645 12.84 -7.19 4.00
N LEU A 646 13.85 -7.38 4.86
CA LEU A 646 13.88 -6.85 6.24
C LEU A 646 13.51 -5.36 6.38
N PRO A 647 14.00 -4.42 5.53
CA PRO A 647 13.66 -3.00 5.67
C PRO A 647 12.18 -2.65 5.44
N ASN A 648 11.38 -3.58 4.89
CA ASN A 648 9.96 -3.40 4.61
C ASN A 648 9.09 -4.52 5.21
N LEU A 649 9.65 -5.46 5.99
CA LEU A 649 8.97 -6.68 6.44
C LEU A 649 7.71 -6.38 7.27
N GLU A 650 7.77 -5.35 8.10
CA GLU A 650 6.67 -4.82 8.91
C GLU A 650 5.48 -4.31 8.06
N ILE A 651 5.76 -3.78 6.86
CA ILE A 651 4.73 -3.30 5.92
C ILE A 651 4.22 -4.48 5.06
N LEU A 652 5.14 -5.31 4.57
CA LEU A 652 4.85 -6.51 3.77
C LEU A 652 3.87 -7.46 4.50
N SER A 653 4.00 -7.59 5.82
CA SER A 653 3.21 -8.52 6.63
C SER A 653 1.92 -7.96 7.25
N VAL A 654 1.50 -6.74 6.87
CA VAL A 654 0.18 -6.20 7.25
C VAL A 654 -0.93 -7.07 6.63
N GLY A 655 -1.85 -7.58 7.46
CA GLY A 655 -2.89 -8.50 7.02
C GLY A 655 -2.42 -9.96 6.78
N ALA A 656 -1.20 -10.31 7.18
CA ALA A 656 -0.70 -11.69 7.22
C ALA A 656 -0.77 -12.26 8.64
N ASP A 657 -1.09 -13.55 8.78
CA ASP A 657 -1.02 -14.28 10.07
C ASP A 657 0.25 -15.13 10.23
N ALA A 658 0.94 -15.42 9.13
CA ALA A 658 2.21 -16.14 9.10
C ALA A 658 3.08 -15.66 7.93
N VAL A 659 4.39 -15.93 8.01
CA VAL A 659 5.35 -15.66 6.93
C VAL A 659 5.91 -16.99 6.42
N GLU A 660 5.77 -17.26 5.12
CA GLU A 660 6.31 -18.48 4.48
C GLU A 660 7.73 -18.21 3.95
N LEU A 661 8.72 -18.85 4.56
CA LEU A 661 10.11 -18.90 4.09
C LEU A 661 10.23 -19.92 2.96
N ARG A 662 10.29 -19.43 1.72
CA ARG A 662 10.50 -20.24 0.51
C ARG A 662 11.99 -20.55 0.32
N VAL A 663 12.45 -21.61 0.97
CA VAL A 663 13.84 -22.07 0.98
C VAL A 663 14.34 -22.37 -0.44
N ASP A 664 13.48 -22.88 -1.30
CA ASP A 664 13.79 -23.17 -2.71
C ASP A 664 13.94 -21.91 -3.59
N LEU A 665 13.58 -20.72 -3.09
CA LEU A 665 13.79 -19.45 -3.81
C LEU A 665 15.05 -18.70 -3.34
N LEU A 666 15.66 -19.13 -2.22
CA LEU A 666 16.91 -18.57 -1.72
C LEU A 666 18.08 -18.88 -2.66
N LYS A 667 19.03 -17.95 -2.76
CA LYS A 667 20.24 -18.10 -3.58
C LYS A 667 21.49 -17.72 -2.81
N GLU A 668 22.17 -18.73 -2.29
CA GLU A 668 23.50 -18.59 -1.68
C GLU A 668 24.54 -18.24 -2.75
N PRO A 669 25.24 -17.10 -2.67
CA PRO A 669 26.31 -16.74 -3.59
C PRO A 669 27.60 -17.51 -3.28
N LEU A 670 28.28 -18.00 -4.31
CA LEU A 670 29.56 -18.70 -4.20
C LEU A 670 30.75 -17.75 -4.50
N SER A 671 31.95 -18.17 -4.08
CA SER A 671 33.18 -17.36 -4.18
C SER A 671 33.66 -17.10 -5.61
N ASP A 672 33.17 -17.86 -6.58
CA ASP A 672 33.39 -17.67 -8.03
C ASP A 672 32.37 -16.70 -8.67
N GLY A 673 31.42 -16.17 -7.89
CA GLY A 673 30.33 -15.32 -8.38
C GLY A 673 29.13 -16.07 -8.96
N SER A 674 29.13 -17.41 -8.89
CA SER A 674 27.96 -18.24 -9.18
C SER A 674 27.03 -18.34 -7.96
N TYR A 675 26.02 -19.22 -8.03
CA TYR A 675 25.10 -19.50 -6.93
C TYR A 675 25.00 -21.01 -6.71
N ALA A 676 24.86 -21.43 -5.46
CA ALA A 676 24.62 -22.83 -5.12
C ALA A 676 23.33 -23.36 -5.77
N SER A 677 23.36 -24.61 -6.27
CA SER A 677 22.19 -25.27 -6.86
C SER A 677 21.11 -25.60 -5.83
N VAL A 678 21.53 -25.87 -4.59
CA VAL A 678 20.71 -25.92 -3.38
C VAL A 678 21.44 -25.08 -2.33
N PRO A 679 20.81 -24.07 -1.71
CA PRO A 679 21.46 -23.21 -0.72
C PRO A 679 21.79 -23.98 0.56
N SER A 680 23.01 -23.85 1.06
CA SER A 680 23.53 -24.61 2.21
C SER A 680 22.69 -24.42 3.47
N LEU A 681 22.70 -25.42 4.35
CA LEU A 681 22.03 -25.34 5.65
C LEU A 681 22.56 -24.21 6.53
N LYS A 682 23.84 -23.81 6.41
CA LYS A 682 24.36 -22.61 7.08
C LYS A 682 23.64 -21.36 6.56
N TYR A 683 23.61 -21.15 5.25
CA TYR A 683 22.95 -20.00 4.65
C TYR A 683 21.45 -19.99 4.97
N VAL A 684 20.73 -21.11 4.79
CA VAL A 684 19.30 -21.19 5.12
C VAL A 684 19.03 -20.92 6.61
N GLY A 685 19.92 -21.37 7.50
CA GLY A 685 19.87 -21.07 8.93
C GLY A 685 20.02 -19.58 9.23
N GLU A 686 21.03 -18.90 8.65
CA GLU A 686 21.19 -17.45 8.74
C GLU A 686 19.93 -16.70 8.25
N GLN A 687 19.37 -17.14 7.12
CA GLN A 687 18.19 -16.52 6.51
C GLN A 687 16.95 -16.65 7.41
N LEU A 688 16.77 -17.81 8.07
CA LEU A 688 15.70 -18.05 9.04
C LEU A 688 15.88 -17.24 10.33
N MET A 689 17.10 -17.18 10.87
CA MET A 689 17.47 -16.38 12.03
C MET A 689 17.15 -14.90 11.78
N LEU A 690 17.62 -14.34 10.67
CA LEU A 690 17.39 -12.95 10.29
C LEU A 690 15.91 -12.62 10.06
N LEU A 691 15.11 -13.60 9.62
CA LEU A 691 13.65 -13.46 9.53
C LEU A 691 13.01 -13.41 10.92
N ARG A 692 13.36 -14.34 11.81
CA ARG A 692 12.78 -14.47 13.16
C ARG A 692 13.04 -13.24 14.02
N GLN A 693 14.26 -12.69 13.97
CA GLN A 693 14.67 -11.46 14.68
C GLN A 693 13.87 -10.19 14.25
N ARG A 694 13.12 -10.25 13.15
CA ARG A 694 12.44 -9.11 12.51
C ARG A 694 10.94 -9.30 12.33
N THR A 695 10.33 -10.34 12.91
CA THR A 695 8.88 -10.47 12.95
C THR A 695 8.42 -11.17 14.22
N GLU A 696 7.21 -10.86 14.67
CA GLU A 696 6.53 -11.60 15.75
C GLU A 696 5.54 -12.65 15.18
N LEU A 697 5.50 -12.81 13.84
CA LEU A 697 4.59 -13.75 13.16
C LEU A 697 5.18 -15.17 13.07
N PRO A 698 4.37 -16.23 13.26
CA PRO A 698 4.74 -17.61 12.99
C PRO A 698 5.36 -17.81 11.60
N ILE A 699 6.43 -18.60 11.54
CA ILE A 699 7.14 -18.92 10.30
C ILE A 699 6.65 -20.27 9.77
N ILE A 700 6.34 -20.30 8.48
CA ILE A 700 6.08 -21.52 7.70
C ILE A 700 7.34 -21.80 6.88
N TYR A 701 8.06 -22.88 7.19
CA TYR A 701 9.24 -23.29 6.44
C TYR A 701 8.83 -24.16 5.26
N THR A 702 9.17 -23.75 4.03
CA THR A 702 8.75 -24.43 2.80
C THR A 702 9.93 -24.69 1.86
N THR A 703 10.24 -25.98 1.66
CA THR A 703 11.04 -26.48 0.54
C THR A 703 10.10 -26.98 -0.55
N ARG A 704 9.85 -26.20 -1.61
CA ARG A 704 8.99 -26.62 -2.73
C ARG A 704 9.79 -27.38 -3.79
N CYS A 705 9.36 -28.58 -4.17
CA CYS A 705 10.07 -29.38 -5.19
C CYS A 705 9.88 -28.85 -6.63
N THR A 706 10.72 -29.31 -7.55
CA THR A 706 10.67 -28.93 -8.97
C THR A 706 9.34 -29.27 -9.66
N ASN A 707 8.74 -30.45 -9.41
CA ASN A 707 7.45 -30.82 -10.00
C ASN A 707 6.28 -29.97 -9.45
N GLU A 708 6.38 -29.50 -8.20
CA GLU A 708 5.43 -28.55 -7.60
C GLU A 708 5.82 -27.07 -7.86
N ASN A 709 6.56 -26.81 -8.94
CA ASN A 709 6.98 -25.47 -9.41
C ASN A 709 7.80 -24.66 -8.38
N GLY A 710 8.58 -25.35 -7.55
CA GLY A 710 9.70 -24.80 -6.80
C GLY A 710 11.03 -25.02 -7.52
N ARG A 711 12.12 -25.09 -6.74
CA ARG A 711 13.48 -25.38 -7.24
C ARG A 711 14.20 -26.54 -6.55
N PHE A 712 13.65 -27.06 -5.46
CA PHE A 712 14.35 -28.07 -4.67
C PHE A 712 14.37 -29.42 -5.42
N PRO A 713 15.54 -30.07 -5.61
CA PRO A 713 15.67 -31.23 -6.48
C PRO A 713 15.04 -32.48 -5.86
N MET A 714 14.33 -33.27 -6.66
CA MET A 714 13.56 -34.44 -6.21
C MET A 714 14.38 -35.75 -6.15
N ASP A 715 15.60 -35.73 -6.70
CA ASP A 715 16.42 -36.92 -6.90
C ASP A 715 16.89 -37.57 -5.59
N ASP A 716 16.91 -36.81 -4.48
CA ASP A 716 17.18 -37.30 -3.13
C ASP A 716 16.08 -36.87 -2.12
N PRO A 717 15.18 -37.79 -1.71
CA PRO A 717 14.22 -37.55 -0.63
C PRO A 717 14.87 -37.34 0.75
N GLN A 718 16.11 -37.81 0.98
CA GLN A 718 16.81 -37.58 2.26
C GLN A 718 17.31 -36.14 2.39
N LEU A 719 17.57 -35.45 1.28
CA LEU A 719 17.84 -34.01 1.28
C LEU A 719 16.63 -33.24 1.84
N PHE A 720 15.41 -33.56 1.39
CA PHE A 720 14.18 -32.99 1.99
C PHE A 720 14.08 -33.31 3.49
N TYR A 721 14.34 -34.56 3.88
CA TYR A 721 14.33 -34.95 5.30
C TYR A 721 15.36 -34.13 6.13
N LYS A 722 16.59 -33.95 5.65
CA LYS A 722 17.62 -33.15 6.36
C LYS A 722 17.16 -31.69 6.57
N TYR A 723 16.57 -31.07 5.54
CA TYR A 723 16.12 -29.66 5.62
C TYR A 723 14.84 -29.50 6.46
N LEU A 724 13.89 -30.43 6.40
CA LEU A 724 12.67 -30.40 7.21
C LEU A 724 12.94 -30.73 8.69
N MET A 725 13.87 -31.64 8.98
CA MET A 725 14.37 -31.86 10.35
C MET A 725 15.09 -30.64 10.90
N LYS A 726 15.89 -29.95 10.07
CA LYS A 726 16.55 -28.68 10.44
C LYS A 726 15.54 -27.57 10.78
N ALA A 727 14.46 -27.45 10.02
CA ALA A 727 13.37 -26.53 10.33
C ALA A 727 12.72 -26.78 11.71
N ILE A 728 12.56 -28.06 12.09
CA ILE A 728 12.09 -28.43 13.44
C ILE A 728 13.14 -28.02 14.49
N GLN A 729 14.41 -28.36 14.29
CA GLN A 729 15.49 -28.00 15.22
C GLN A 729 15.61 -26.48 15.42
N TRP A 730 15.47 -25.69 14.36
CA TRP A 730 15.45 -24.23 14.41
C TRP A 730 14.14 -23.63 14.95
N GLY A 731 13.19 -24.47 15.40
CA GLY A 731 11.96 -24.04 16.05
C GLY A 731 10.96 -23.34 15.11
N CYS A 732 10.85 -23.75 13.85
CA CYS A 732 9.81 -23.24 12.95
C CYS A 732 8.42 -23.64 13.46
N GLU A 733 7.49 -22.68 13.53
CA GLU A 733 6.13 -22.93 13.98
C GLU A 733 5.40 -23.90 13.04
N TYR A 734 5.60 -23.77 11.73
CA TYR A 734 5.03 -24.66 10.72
C TYR A 734 6.09 -25.16 9.74
N ILE A 735 5.91 -26.38 9.24
CA ILE A 735 6.70 -26.98 8.15
C ILE A 735 5.77 -27.50 7.06
N ASP A 736 6.11 -27.22 5.80
CA ASP A 736 5.38 -27.68 4.61
C ASP A 736 5.99 -28.99 4.11
N VAL A 737 5.22 -30.09 4.15
CA VAL A 737 5.70 -31.45 3.90
C VAL A 737 4.91 -32.06 2.74
N GLU A 738 5.58 -32.23 1.60
CA GLU A 738 4.96 -32.62 0.33
C GLU A 738 4.55 -34.10 0.30
N LEU A 739 3.40 -34.39 -0.33
CA LEU A 739 2.75 -35.72 -0.31
C LEU A 739 3.42 -36.79 -1.19
N TRP A 740 4.34 -36.40 -2.07
CA TRP A 740 5.15 -37.34 -2.85
C TRP A 740 6.26 -37.99 -2.01
N LEU A 741 6.66 -37.38 -0.88
CA LEU A 741 7.72 -37.91 -0.02
C LEU A 741 7.34 -39.32 0.50
N PRO A 742 8.31 -40.25 0.54
CA PRO A 742 8.12 -41.59 1.10
C PRO A 742 7.42 -41.57 2.46
N GLU A 743 6.49 -42.51 2.67
CA GLU A 743 5.67 -42.52 3.88
C GLU A 743 6.50 -42.64 5.16
N GLU A 744 7.58 -43.40 5.12
CA GLU A 744 8.52 -43.52 6.22
C GLU A 744 9.15 -42.18 6.62
N ILE A 745 9.48 -41.32 5.64
CA ILE A 745 9.99 -39.96 5.89
C ILE A 745 8.88 -39.11 6.51
N ARG A 746 7.68 -39.08 5.92
CA ARG A 746 6.53 -38.31 6.44
C ARG A 746 6.17 -38.73 7.88
N ARG A 747 6.15 -40.04 8.16
CA ARG A 747 5.93 -40.64 9.49
C ARG A 747 7.02 -40.27 10.49
N THR A 748 8.29 -40.27 10.07
CA THR A 748 9.43 -39.95 10.93
C THR A 748 9.51 -38.46 11.25
N ILE A 749 9.17 -37.59 10.31
CA ILE A 749 9.00 -36.15 10.57
C ILE A 749 7.82 -35.94 11.54
N ALA A 750 6.69 -36.62 11.33
CA ALA A 750 5.51 -36.51 12.19
C ALA A 750 5.76 -36.98 13.65
N SER A 751 6.58 -38.00 13.87
CA SER A 751 6.95 -38.46 15.22
C SER A 751 8.02 -37.60 15.89
N LYS A 752 8.75 -36.77 15.14
CA LYS A 752 9.83 -35.89 15.65
C LYS A 752 9.49 -34.39 15.62
N LYS A 753 8.30 -33.98 15.15
CA LYS A 753 7.96 -32.56 14.93
C LYS A 753 7.99 -31.65 16.17
N GLY A 754 8.06 -32.20 17.37
CA GLY A 754 8.03 -31.42 18.61
C GLY A 754 6.77 -30.58 18.69
N ASN A 755 6.92 -29.27 18.91
CA ASN A 755 5.81 -28.32 18.90
C ASN A 755 5.42 -27.84 17.49
N SER A 756 6.24 -28.08 16.46
CA SER A 756 5.99 -27.68 15.07
C SER A 756 4.75 -28.35 14.47
N LYS A 757 4.09 -27.65 13.56
CA LYS A 757 2.88 -28.12 12.88
C LYS A 757 3.11 -28.44 11.40
N ILE A 758 2.65 -29.60 10.96
CA ILE A 758 2.83 -30.08 9.59
C ILE A 758 1.68 -29.57 8.72
N ILE A 759 2.02 -28.80 7.71
CA ILE A 759 1.15 -28.51 6.57
C ILE A 759 1.47 -29.59 5.53
N SER A 760 0.62 -30.62 5.40
CA SER A 760 0.80 -31.64 4.38
C SER A 760 0.36 -31.07 3.03
N ALA A 761 1.29 -30.97 2.08
CA ALA A 761 1.11 -30.22 0.84
C ALA A 761 1.04 -31.12 -0.40
N PHE A 762 0.28 -30.68 -1.39
CA PHE A 762 0.21 -31.24 -2.74
C PHE A 762 -0.09 -30.13 -3.75
N HIS A 763 0.61 -30.11 -4.88
CA HIS A 763 0.33 -29.19 -5.98
C HIS A 763 0.20 -29.92 -7.33
N ASP A 764 -0.88 -29.66 -8.07
CA ASP A 764 -1.02 -30.07 -9.47
C ASP A 764 -0.79 -28.89 -10.43
N PHE A 765 0.03 -29.13 -11.45
CA PHE A 765 0.26 -28.24 -12.57
C PHE A 765 -0.16 -28.84 -13.93
N SER A 766 -0.62 -30.10 -13.96
CA SER A 766 -1.00 -30.82 -15.19
C SER A 766 -2.26 -30.26 -15.86
N ARG A 767 -3.16 -29.64 -15.08
CA ARG A 767 -4.51 -29.23 -15.50
C ARG A 767 -5.43 -30.39 -15.88
N THR A 768 -5.09 -31.62 -15.48
CA THR A 768 -5.93 -32.81 -15.69
C THR A 768 -6.60 -33.29 -14.41
N PHE A 769 -6.15 -32.81 -13.25
CA PHE A 769 -6.73 -33.10 -11.94
C PHE A 769 -8.18 -32.63 -11.83
N LYS A 770 -9.00 -33.38 -11.09
CA LYS A 770 -10.42 -33.07 -10.87
C LYS A 770 -10.79 -33.18 -9.40
N TRP A 771 -11.33 -32.09 -8.84
CA TRP A 771 -11.86 -32.05 -7.46
C TRP A 771 -13.04 -33.00 -7.24
N THR A 772 -13.73 -33.38 -8.32
CA THR A 772 -14.81 -34.38 -8.34
C THR A 772 -14.33 -35.84 -8.39
N SER A 773 -13.01 -36.10 -8.42
CA SER A 773 -12.46 -37.47 -8.49
C SER A 773 -12.35 -38.14 -7.10
N PRO A 774 -12.42 -39.49 -7.02
CA PRO A 774 -12.09 -40.22 -5.80
C PRO A 774 -10.63 -40.01 -5.35
N GLU A 775 -9.73 -39.76 -6.29
CA GLU A 775 -8.31 -39.46 -6.03
C GLU A 775 -8.13 -38.19 -5.19
N ALA A 776 -8.98 -37.17 -5.36
CA ALA A 776 -8.95 -35.97 -4.54
C ALA A 776 -9.23 -36.29 -3.05
N GLU A 777 -10.21 -37.14 -2.75
CA GLU A 777 -10.48 -37.59 -1.37
C GLU A 777 -9.30 -38.43 -0.84
N GLU A 778 -8.70 -39.27 -1.67
CA GLU A 778 -7.59 -40.13 -1.25
C GLU A 778 -6.29 -39.36 -0.96
N LEU A 779 -5.99 -38.31 -1.75
CA LEU A 779 -4.91 -37.37 -1.46
C LEU A 779 -5.17 -36.63 -0.13
N PHE A 780 -6.41 -36.19 0.12
CA PHE A 780 -6.76 -35.57 1.40
C PHE A 780 -6.52 -36.55 2.57
N LYS A 781 -6.99 -37.80 2.49
CA LYS A 781 -6.75 -38.83 3.52
C LYS A 781 -5.26 -39.05 3.77
N ARG A 782 -4.47 -39.24 2.71
CA ARG A 782 -3.02 -39.46 2.79
C ARG A 782 -2.28 -38.29 3.46
N GLY A 783 -2.76 -37.06 3.27
CA GLY A 783 -2.26 -35.89 3.99
C GLY A 783 -2.71 -35.86 5.45
N ALA A 784 -3.98 -36.19 5.71
CA ALA A 784 -4.59 -36.17 7.03
C ALA A 784 -4.00 -37.16 8.05
N VAL A 785 -3.26 -38.19 7.61
CA VAL A 785 -2.55 -39.11 8.52
C VAL A 785 -1.48 -38.40 9.37
N TYR A 786 -0.82 -37.38 8.81
CA TYR A 786 0.35 -36.74 9.43
C TYR A 786 0.30 -35.21 9.49
N GLY A 787 -0.51 -34.56 8.63
CA GLY A 787 -0.69 -33.12 8.60
C GLY A 787 -1.66 -32.60 9.66
N ASP A 788 -1.24 -31.59 10.42
CA ASP A 788 -2.12 -30.77 11.26
C ASP A 788 -2.96 -29.78 10.41
N VAL A 789 -2.57 -29.58 9.15
CA VAL A 789 -3.31 -28.90 8.07
C VAL A 789 -3.08 -29.69 6.78
N VAL A 790 -4.09 -29.80 5.91
CA VAL A 790 -3.91 -30.34 4.53
C VAL A 790 -4.07 -29.21 3.51
N LYS A 791 -3.08 -29.07 2.62
CA LYS A 791 -2.94 -28.02 1.59
C LYS A 791 -2.91 -28.67 0.22
N MET A 792 -3.91 -28.40 -0.62
CA MET A 792 -3.99 -28.93 -1.99
C MET A 792 -4.22 -27.78 -2.97
N ILE A 793 -3.33 -27.63 -3.95
CA ILE A 793 -3.31 -26.45 -4.82
C ILE A 793 -3.22 -26.86 -6.30
N VAL A 794 -4.24 -26.55 -7.11
CA VAL A 794 -4.40 -27.11 -8.47
C VAL A 794 -4.41 -26.02 -9.56
N LEU A 795 -3.77 -26.25 -10.71
CA LEU A 795 -3.85 -25.34 -11.86
C LEU A 795 -5.10 -25.60 -12.71
N VAL A 796 -6.11 -24.74 -12.55
CA VAL A 796 -7.39 -24.84 -13.27
C VAL A 796 -7.45 -23.99 -14.54
N SER A 797 -8.42 -24.27 -15.41
CA SER A 797 -8.64 -23.47 -16.65
C SER A 797 -10.01 -22.79 -16.74
N THR A 798 -10.98 -23.19 -15.91
CA THR A 798 -12.39 -22.76 -15.97
C THR A 798 -12.93 -22.33 -14.61
N MET A 799 -14.01 -21.56 -14.60
CA MET A 799 -14.68 -21.15 -13.36
C MET A 799 -15.35 -22.33 -12.65
N GLN A 800 -15.76 -23.37 -13.39
CA GLN A 800 -16.46 -24.53 -12.86
C GLN A 800 -15.61 -25.31 -11.85
N GLU A 801 -14.31 -25.46 -12.11
CA GLU A 801 -13.35 -26.12 -11.23
C GLU A 801 -13.21 -25.41 -9.85
N ASN A 802 -13.62 -24.14 -9.73
CA ASN A 802 -13.72 -23.46 -8.43
C ASN A 802 -14.96 -23.90 -7.63
N TYR A 803 -16.10 -24.12 -8.30
CA TYR A 803 -17.30 -24.62 -7.63
C TYR A 803 -17.15 -26.09 -7.22
N GLU A 804 -16.43 -26.89 -8.03
CA GLU A 804 -16.06 -28.25 -7.65
C GLU A 804 -15.12 -28.27 -6.42
N LEU A 805 -14.15 -27.37 -6.33
CA LEU A 805 -13.30 -27.20 -5.15
C LEU A 805 -14.09 -26.81 -3.90
N GLU A 806 -15.01 -25.83 -3.98
CA GLU A 806 -15.79 -25.45 -2.80
C GLU A 806 -16.79 -26.53 -2.37
N ASN A 807 -17.33 -27.32 -3.31
CA ASN A 807 -18.11 -28.52 -2.99
C ASN A 807 -17.23 -29.60 -2.32
N PHE A 808 -16.03 -29.86 -2.84
CA PHE A 808 -15.06 -30.76 -2.23
C PHE A 808 -14.68 -30.32 -0.80
N ARG A 809 -14.39 -29.02 -0.60
CA ARG A 809 -14.12 -28.42 0.72
C ARG A 809 -15.27 -28.67 1.69
N PHE A 810 -16.52 -28.43 1.26
CA PHE A 810 -17.69 -28.68 2.08
C PHE A 810 -17.82 -30.16 2.47
N MET A 811 -17.77 -31.07 1.49
CA MET A 811 -17.88 -32.51 1.73
C MET A 811 -16.79 -33.05 2.67
N ILE A 812 -15.53 -32.63 2.46
CA ILE A 812 -14.39 -33.04 3.30
C ILE A 812 -14.51 -32.50 4.73
N GLN A 813 -14.87 -31.23 4.92
CA GLN A 813 -14.96 -30.64 6.27
C GLN A 813 -16.24 -31.04 7.03
N GLN A 814 -17.26 -31.58 6.35
CA GLN A 814 -18.37 -32.29 7.00
C GLN A 814 -17.99 -33.73 7.41
N LYS A 815 -17.17 -34.41 6.59
CA LYS A 815 -16.76 -35.81 6.81
C LYS A 815 -15.59 -35.96 7.80
N TYR A 816 -14.74 -34.94 7.92
CA TYR A 816 -13.55 -34.92 8.77
C TYR A 816 -13.48 -33.62 9.57
N SER A 817 -13.60 -33.73 10.91
CA SER A 817 -13.49 -32.60 11.84
C SER A 817 -12.07 -32.07 12.03
N HIS A 818 -11.06 -32.88 11.66
CA HIS A 818 -9.65 -32.52 11.63
C HIS A 818 -8.93 -33.41 10.59
N PRO A 819 -7.89 -32.93 9.88
CA PRO A 819 -7.37 -31.57 9.87
C PRO A 819 -8.19 -30.56 9.04
N PRO A 820 -8.02 -29.25 9.29
CA PRO A 820 -8.57 -28.19 8.45
C PRO A 820 -7.99 -28.21 7.03
N PHE A 821 -8.81 -27.86 6.04
CA PHE A 821 -8.46 -27.96 4.62
C PHE A 821 -8.18 -26.60 3.94
N SER A 822 -6.95 -26.43 3.46
CA SER A 822 -6.44 -25.31 2.67
C SER A 822 -6.42 -25.66 1.17
N GLY A 823 -7.60 -25.82 0.56
CA GLY A 823 -7.75 -26.05 -0.87
C GLY A 823 -7.73 -24.77 -1.70
N LEU A 824 -6.96 -24.72 -2.80
CA LEU A 824 -6.83 -23.55 -3.68
C LEU A 824 -6.70 -23.94 -5.16
N ASN A 825 -7.12 -23.02 -6.04
CA ASN A 825 -6.90 -23.07 -7.48
C ASN A 825 -5.94 -21.94 -7.91
N MET A 826 -5.07 -22.23 -8.88
CA MET A 826 -4.06 -21.31 -9.41
C MET A 826 -4.49 -20.64 -10.71
N GLY A 827 -3.76 -19.60 -11.10
CA GLY A 827 -4.06 -18.78 -12.29
C GLY A 827 -5.14 -17.73 -12.01
N PRO A 828 -5.40 -16.80 -12.96
CA PRO A 828 -6.39 -15.74 -12.77
C PRO A 828 -7.80 -16.28 -12.50
N VAL A 829 -8.19 -17.35 -13.19
CA VAL A 829 -9.50 -18.01 -13.01
C VAL A 829 -9.63 -18.64 -11.61
N GLY A 830 -8.53 -19.08 -11.02
CA GLY A 830 -8.49 -19.63 -9.66
C GLY A 830 -8.73 -18.62 -8.53
N GLN A 831 -8.77 -17.31 -8.82
CA GLN A 831 -8.93 -16.25 -7.80
C GLN A 831 -10.15 -16.44 -6.89
N PHE A 832 -11.26 -17.00 -7.39
CA PHE A 832 -12.44 -17.30 -6.58
C PHE A 832 -12.13 -18.21 -5.39
N SER A 833 -11.39 -19.30 -5.61
CA SER A 833 -10.99 -20.23 -4.54
C SER A 833 -10.15 -19.54 -3.45
N ARG A 834 -9.30 -18.57 -3.82
CA ARG A 834 -8.46 -17.82 -2.87
C ARG A 834 -9.30 -16.94 -1.96
N MET A 835 -10.39 -16.36 -2.49
CA MET A 835 -11.35 -15.59 -1.71
C MET A 835 -12.15 -16.50 -0.77
N MET A 836 -12.59 -17.68 -1.22
CA MET A 836 -13.40 -18.60 -0.40
C MET A 836 -12.58 -19.37 0.64
N ASN A 837 -11.32 -19.71 0.35
CA ASN A 837 -10.43 -20.41 1.27
C ASN A 837 -10.19 -19.63 2.56
N LYS A 838 -10.38 -20.30 3.71
CA LYS A 838 -10.25 -19.70 5.05
C LYS A 838 -8.95 -20.04 5.76
N ILE A 839 -8.20 -21.04 5.31
CA ILE A 839 -7.04 -21.59 6.03
C ILE A 839 -5.76 -21.23 5.29
N PHE A 840 -4.91 -20.40 5.88
CA PHE A 840 -3.59 -20.01 5.37
C PHE A 840 -3.58 -19.57 3.90
N THR A 841 -4.53 -18.72 3.50
CA THR A 841 -4.59 -18.19 2.12
C THR A 841 -3.32 -17.41 1.79
N PRO A 842 -2.52 -17.81 0.77
CA PRO A 842 -1.30 -17.11 0.38
C PRO A 842 -1.62 -15.79 -0.30
N ILE A 843 -1.28 -14.68 0.35
CA ILE A 843 -1.43 -13.31 -0.15
C ILE A 843 -0.15 -12.77 -0.80
N THR A 844 -0.30 -11.72 -1.61
CA THR A 844 0.81 -10.94 -2.17
C THR A 844 0.78 -9.48 -1.67
N HIS A 845 1.89 -8.75 -1.84
CA HIS A 845 1.97 -7.32 -1.53
C HIS A 845 2.70 -6.57 -2.66
N PRO A 846 2.32 -5.32 -3.05
CA PRO A 846 2.93 -4.59 -4.17
C PRO A 846 4.43 -4.26 -4.07
N ILE A 847 5.08 -4.59 -2.95
CA ILE A 847 6.53 -4.41 -2.71
C ILE A 847 7.30 -5.74 -2.88
N LEU A 848 6.63 -6.89 -2.99
CA LEU A 848 7.31 -8.16 -3.28
C LEU A 848 7.94 -8.12 -4.69
N PRO A 849 9.16 -8.66 -4.87
CA PRO A 849 9.86 -8.65 -6.15
C PRO A 849 9.21 -9.57 -7.19
N MET A 850 8.52 -10.61 -6.74
CA MET A 850 7.72 -11.51 -7.56
C MET A 850 6.57 -12.11 -6.75
N ILE A 851 5.48 -12.43 -7.46
CA ILE A 851 4.31 -13.12 -6.90
C ILE A 851 4.65 -14.62 -6.80
N ALA A 852 4.38 -15.26 -5.66
CA ALA A 852 4.78 -16.65 -5.39
C ALA A 852 4.01 -17.70 -6.21
N ALA A 853 2.76 -17.40 -6.59
CA ALA A 853 1.94 -18.24 -7.46
C ALA A 853 0.97 -17.42 -8.33
N PRO A 854 0.72 -17.80 -9.60
CA PRO A 854 -0.21 -17.09 -10.47
C PRO A 854 -1.61 -16.90 -9.85
N GLY A 855 -2.14 -15.70 -9.99
CA GLY A 855 -3.47 -15.32 -9.50
C GLY A 855 -3.57 -15.09 -7.99
N GLN A 856 -2.47 -14.97 -7.23
CA GLN A 856 -2.55 -14.45 -5.85
C GLN A 856 -3.18 -13.05 -5.80
N LEU A 857 -3.74 -12.73 -4.64
CA LEU A 857 -4.38 -11.46 -4.29
C LEU A 857 -3.75 -10.94 -2.99
N SER A 858 -3.76 -9.63 -2.76
CA SER A 858 -3.45 -9.05 -1.44
C SER A 858 -4.60 -9.26 -0.44
N ALA A 859 -4.33 -9.06 0.85
CA ALA A 859 -5.37 -9.06 1.88
C ALA A 859 -6.48 -8.04 1.56
N ALA A 860 -6.10 -6.85 1.07
CA ALA A 860 -7.02 -5.79 0.68
C ALA A 860 -7.94 -6.22 -0.49
N GLU A 861 -7.40 -6.79 -1.56
CA GLU A 861 -8.20 -7.29 -2.70
C GLU A 861 -9.15 -8.43 -2.27
N ILE A 862 -8.73 -9.32 -1.37
CA ILE A 862 -9.59 -10.37 -0.81
C ILE A 862 -10.74 -9.75 0.00
N ASN A 863 -10.45 -8.80 0.89
CA ASN A 863 -11.47 -8.15 1.72
C ASN A 863 -12.49 -7.36 0.86
N GLN A 864 -12.01 -6.58 -0.11
CA GLN A 864 -12.83 -5.82 -1.05
C GLN A 864 -13.75 -6.71 -1.89
N ALA A 865 -13.25 -7.87 -2.35
CA ALA A 865 -14.03 -8.80 -3.15
C ALA A 865 -15.00 -9.64 -2.31
N LEU A 866 -14.63 -10.03 -1.08
CA LEU A 866 -15.56 -10.62 -0.11
C LEU A 866 -16.71 -9.66 0.22
N HIS A 867 -16.45 -8.36 0.35
CA HIS A 867 -17.50 -7.36 0.49
C HIS A 867 -18.41 -7.31 -0.74
N SER A 868 -17.80 -7.27 -1.93
CA SER A 868 -18.52 -7.21 -3.21
C SER A 868 -19.40 -8.44 -3.47
N MET A 869 -19.05 -9.60 -2.90
CA MET A 869 -19.85 -10.84 -2.91
C MET A 869 -20.83 -10.95 -1.73
N GLY A 870 -20.97 -9.93 -0.89
CA GLY A 870 -21.80 -9.93 0.32
C GLY A 870 -21.31 -10.86 1.45
N GLN A 871 -20.15 -11.51 1.29
CA GLN A 871 -19.53 -12.39 2.28
C GLN A 871 -18.88 -11.61 3.44
N MET A 872 -18.64 -10.31 3.25
CA MET A 872 -18.22 -9.37 4.28
C MET A 872 -19.18 -8.17 4.30
N PRO A 873 -20.29 -8.23 5.07
CA PRO A 873 -21.21 -7.11 5.16
C PRO A 873 -20.52 -5.87 5.78
N LYS A 874 -20.94 -4.67 5.36
CA LYS A 874 -20.54 -3.45 6.05
C LYS A 874 -21.14 -3.46 7.46
N LEU A 875 -20.31 -3.07 8.44
CA LEU A 875 -20.66 -2.92 9.84
C LEU A 875 -20.07 -1.59 10.35
N ASP A 876 -20.67 -1.04 11.39
CA ASP A 876 -20.24 0.18 12.06
C ASP A 876 -19.47 -0.21 13.33
N PHE A 877 -18.22 0.25 13.44
CA PHE A 877 -17.36 0.06 14.59
C PHE A 877 -17.18 1.37 15.33
N TYR A 878 -17.16 1.31 16.67
CA TYR A 878 -17.23 2.51 17.51
C TYR A 878 -15.95 2.70 18.34
N GLY A 879 -15.42 3.92 18.37
CA GLY A 879 -14.43 4.35 19.35
C GLY A 879 -15.13 5.24 20.38
N ILE A 880 -15.28 4.76 21.62
CA ILE A 880 -16.08 5.44 22.63
C ILE A 880 -15.16 6.03 23.70
N GLY A 881 -15.11 7.35 23.83
CA GLY A 881 -14.21 7.99 24.79
C GLY A 881 -14.66 9.36 25.30
N MET A 882 -13.90 9.90 26.24
CA MET A 882 -14.07 11.28 26.71
C MET A 882 -13.61 12.26 25.61
N GLY A 883 -14.18 13.48 25.56
CA GLY A 883 -13.92 14.43 24.49
C GLY A 883 -12.44 14.73 24.23
N GLY A 884 -12.05 14.65 22.95
CA GLY A 884 -10.65 14.63 22.51
C GLY A 884 -10.27 13.23 22.01
N GLY A 885 -10.38 13.01 20.69
CA GLY A 885 -10.25 11.68 20.08
C GLY A 885 -8.93 10.99 20.43
N THR A 886 -9.01 9.77 20.97
CA THR A 886 -7.81 9.03 21.39
C THR A 886 -6.97 8.64 20.18
N VAL A 887 -5.64 8.62 20.33
CA VAL A 887 -4.69 8.38 19.22
C VAL A 887 -4.88 6.99 18.56
N GLN A 888 -5.57 6.05 19.23
CA GLN A 888 -5.91 4.74 18.66
C GLN A 888 -6.99 4.83 17.56
N ALA A 889 -7.99 5.70 17.68
CA ALA A 889 -9.11 5.77 16.71
C ALA A 889 -8.66 6.05 15.27
N PRO A 890 -7.87 7.12 15.00
CA PRO A 890 -7.38 7.40 13.64
C PRO A 890 -6.50 6.28 13.07
N PHE A 891 -5.76 5.56 13.92
CA PHE A 891 -4.94 4.43 13.49
C PHE A 891 -5.80 3.20 13.14
N ILE A 892 -6.82 2.88 13.94
CA ILE A 892 -7.76 1.78 13.67
C ILE A 892 -8.54 2.05 12.37
N ASP A 893 -9.05 3.26 12.18
CA ASP A 893 -9.71 3.66 10.93
C ASP A 893 -8.75 3.58 9.73
N LYS A 894 -7.50 4.05 9.87
CA LYS A 894 -6.49 3.88 8.81
C LYS A 894 -6.26 2.41 8.47
N CYS A 895 -6.12 1.54 9.48
CA CYS A 895 -5.95 0.10 9.27
C CYS A 895 -7.15 -0.53 8.54
N PHE A 896 -8.39 -0.08 8.80
CA PHE A 896 -9.57 -0.54 8.07
C PHE A 896 -9.49 -0.15 6.59
N ASN A 897 -9.12 1.10 6.29
CA ASN A 897 -8.99 1.60 4.92
C ASN A 897 -7.86 0.91 4.15
N GLU A 898 -6.65 0.79 4.72
CA GLU A 898 -5.48 0.15 4.08
C GLU A 898 -5.73 -1.36 3.82
N LEU A 899 -6.44 -2.04 4.73
CA LEU A 899 -6.87 -3.44 4.55
C LEU A 899 -8.14 -3.57 3.69
N SER A 900 -8.68 -2.47 3.13
CA SER A 900 -9.92 -2.43 2.35
C SER A 900 -11.10 -3.17 3.00
N LEU A 901 -11.22 -3.04 4.32
CA LEU A 901 -12.39 -3.49 5.05
C LEU A 901 -13.58 -2.56 4.72
N PRO A 902 -14.80 -3.10 4.51
CA PRO A 902 -15.96 -2.30 4.16
C PRO A 902 -16.62 -1.61 5.36
N HIS A 903 -16.05 -1.80 6.54
CA HIS A 903 -16.58 -1.31 7.80
C HIS A 903 -16.37 0.20 7.94
N GLN A 904 -17.24 0.87 8.67
CA GLN A 904 -17.10 2.29 8.98
C GLN A 904 -16.68 2.46 10.44
N PHE A 905 -15.58 3.18 10.67
CA PHE A 905 -15.20 3.57 12.02
C PHE A 905 -15.90 4.88 12.43
N ILE A 906 -16.37 4.95 13.68
CA ILE A 906 -17.15 6.08 14.21
C ILE A 906 -16.66 6.40 15.63
N PHE A 907 -15.99 7.54 15.81
CA PHE A 907 -15.71 8.05 17.15
C PHE A 907 -16.99 8.68 17.76
N VAL A 908 -17.28 8.36 19.02
CA VAL A 908 -18.46 8.83 19.75
C VAL A 908 -18.04 9.25 21.16
N GLU A 909 -18.39 10.48 21.55
CA GLU A 909 -18.16 10.94 22.91
C GLU A 909 -19.06 10.20 23.92
N ARG A 910 -18.49 9.85 25.08
CA ARG A 910 -19.08 9.00 26.12
C ARG A 910 -20.26 9.68 26.85
N SER A 911 -21.41 9.64 26.18
CA SER A 911 -22.71 10.11 26.68
C SER A 911 -23.16 9.41 27.97
N PRO A 912 -24.01 10.04 28.83
CA PRO A 912 -24.52 9.45 30.06
C PRO A 912 -25.22 8.08 29.93
N LYS A 913 -25.47 7.45 31.09
CA LYS A 913 -26.04 6.09 31.22
C LYS A 913 -27.30 5.90 30.35
N GLY A 914 -27.35 4.77 29.65
CA GLY A 914 -28.45 4.38 28.75
C GLY A 914 -28.16 4.58 27.26
N SER A 915 -27.25 5.50 26.90
CA SER A 915 -26.87 5.77 25.50
C SER A 915 -26.30 4.54 24.77
N LEU A 916 -25.40 3.80 25.41
CA LEU A 916 -24.70 2.65 24.84
C LEU A 916 -25.62 1.55 24.33
N GLU A 917 -26.74 1.28 25.03
CA GLU A 917 -27.71 0.27 24.58
C GLU A 917 -28.33 0.61 23.21
N SER A 918 -28.51 1.90 22.90
CA SER A 918 -29.00 2.35 21.60
C SER A 918 -27.97 2.21 20.45
N VAL A 919 -26.70 1.99 20.79
CA VAL A 919 -25.63 1.67 19.84
C VAL A 919 -25.52 0.16 19.67
N LEU A 920 -25.49 -0.59 20.78
CA LEU A 920 -25.40 -2.05 20.78
C LEU A 920 -26.60 -2.72 20.10
N ARG A 921 -27.82 -2.17 20.23
CA ARG A 921 -29.02 -2.75 19.60
C ARG A 921 -29.13 -2.49 18.07
N ARG A 922 -28.12 -1.89 17.44
CA ARG A 922 -28.14 -1.60 15.98
C ARG A 922 -27.77 -2.86 15.18
N PRO A 923 -28.57 -3.26 14.16
CA PRO A 923 -28.22 -4.38 13.28
C PRO A 923 -26.91 -4.22 12.49
N SER A 924 -26.36 -3.01 12.43
CA SER A 924 -25.06 -2.73 11.81
C SER A 924 -23.88 -2.75 12.80
N PHE A 925 -24.08 -2.95 14.10
CA PHE A 925 -23.01 -2.91 15.09
C PHE A 925 -21.99 -4.04 14.86
N GLY A 926 -20.74 -3.70 14.57
CA GLY A 926 -19.63 -4.65 14.39
C GLY A 926 -18.74 -4.82 15.61
N GLY A 927 -18.72 -3.83 16.51
CA GLY A 927 -17.92 -3.84 17.73
C GLY A 927 -17.57 -2.44 18.22
N ALA A 928 -16.90 -2.35 19.37
CA ALA A 928 -16.40 -1.08 19.90
C ALA A 928 -15.10 -1.24 20.69
N TYR A 929 -14.23 -0.23 20.67
CA TYR A 929 -13.22 0.00 21.72
C TYR A 929 -13.66 1.18 22.60
N MET A 930 -13.21 1.19 23.86
CA MET A 930 -13.71 2.12 24.89
C MET A 930 -12.57 2.58 25.80
N ASP A 931 -12.33 3.89 25.83
CA ASP A 931 -11.25 4.52 26.61
C ASP A 931 -11.75 5.81 27.29
N PRO A 932 -11.89 5.87 28.63
CA PRO A 932 -11.59 4.80 29.59
C PRO A 932 -12.55 3.61 29.48
N PRO A 933 -12.24 2.46 30.08
CA PRO A 933 -13.11 1.27 30.06
C PRO A 933 -14.47 1.46 30.76
N LEU A 934 -15.35 0.48 30.58
CA LEU A 934 -16.62 0.33 31.31
C LEU A 934 -16.46 -0.64 32.48
N SER A 935 -17.23 -0.45 33.55
CA SER A 935 -17.40 -1.48 34.59
C SER A 935 -18.29 -2.61 34.08
N THR A 936 -18.00 -3.85 34.46
CA THR A 936 -18.84 -5.03 34.20
C THR A 936 -20.19 -5.01 34.91
N ALA A 937 -20.42 -4.07 35.85
CA ALA A 937 -21.71 -3.88 36.52
C ALA A 937 -22.82 -3.28 35.63
N ILE A 938 -22.54 -3.01 34.34
CA ILE A 938 -23.53 -2.48 33.39
C ILE A 938 -24.24 -3.64 32.68
N SER A 939 -25.56 -3.74 32.88
CA SER A 939 -26.43 -4.82 32.40
C SER A 939 -26.66 -4.91 30.88
N CYS A 940 -25.95 -4.12 30.06
CA CYS A 940 -26.20 -3.99 28.62
C CYS A 940 -25.49 -5.05 27.75
N LEU A 941 -24.57 -5.84 28.32
CA LEU A 941 -23.81 -6.86 27.59
C LEU A 941 -24.33 -8.27 27.95
N PRO A 942 -24.70 -9.11 26.97
CA PRO A 942 -25.27 -10.43 27.22
C PRO A 942 -24.21 -11.47 27.63
N SER A 943 -22.93 -11.21 27.35
CA SER A 943 -21.82 -12.07 27.78
C SER A 943 -20.55 -11.27 28.08
N LEU A 944 -19.71 -11.81 28.96
CA LEU A 944 -18.40 -11.29 29.35
C LEU A 944 -17.39 -12.43 29.35
N SER A 945 -16.20 -12.20 28.80
CA SER A 945 -15.09 -13.14 28.94
C SER A 945 -14.64 -13.25 30.40
N ASP A 946 -14.01 -14.36 30.76
CA ASP A 946 -13.61 -14.60 32.14
C ASP A 946 -12.52 -13.62 32.59
N ALA A 947 -11.71 -13.10 31.65
CA ALA A 947 -10.78 -12.01 31.90
C ALA A 947 -11.51 -10.70 32.24
N ALA A 948 -12.39 -10.21 31.35
CA ALA A 948 -13.13 -8.97 31.60
C ALA A 948 -13.97 -9.04 32.88
N ARG A 949 -14.62 -10.19 33.13
CA ARG A 949 -15.40 -10.47 34.34
C ARG A 949 -14.54 -10.43 35.62
N THR A 950 -13.32 -10.96 35.57
CA THR A 950 -12.39 -10.99 36.71
C THR A 950 -11.75 -9.63 36.97
N ILE A 951 -11.40 -8.90 35.91
CA ILE A 951 -10.85 -7.53 35.98
C ILE A 951 -11.93 -6.53 36.47
N GLY A 952 -13.21 -6.85 36.27
CA GLY A 952 -14.32 -5.95 36.57
C GLY A 952 -14.50 -4.83 35.53
N GLN A 953 -13.76 -4.92 34.41
CA GLN A 953 -13.72 -3.91 33.35
C GLN A 953 -13.78 -4.52 31.95
N VAL A 954 -14.47 -3.81 31.06
CA VAL A 954 -14.53 -4.06 29.61
C VAL A 954 -13.90 -2.86 28.90
N ASP A 955 -12.92 -3.09 28.03
CA ASP A 955 -12.36 -2.06 27.13
C ASP A 955 -12.78 -2.28 25.66
N THR A 956 -13.17 -3.50 25.31
CA THR A 956 -13.49 -3.92 23.94
C THR A 956 -14.80 -4.69 23.93
N ILE A 957 -15.68 -4.39 22.99
CA ILE A 957 -16.92 -5.13 22.75
C ILE A 957 -16.77 -5.78 21.38
N ALA A 958 -16.60 -7.10 21.37
CA ALA A 958 -16.48 -7.90 20.16
C ALA A 958 -17.82 -8.55 19.79
N VAL A 959 -18.05 -8.74 18.50
CA VAL A 959 -19.21 -9.50 17.97
C VAL A 959 -18.72 -10.86 17.50
N ARG A 960 -19.30 -11.93 18.04
CA ARG A 960 -18.98 -13.31 17.64
C ARG A 960 -19.62 -13.69 16.31
N ALA A 961 -19.17 -14.79 15.72
CA ALA A 961 -19.70 -15.33 14.47
C ALA A 961 -21.19 -15.78 14.54
N ASP A 962 -21.75 -15.91 15.75
CA ASP A 962 -23.17 -16.15 16.02
C ASP A 962 -23.99 -14.85 16.20
N GLY A 963 -23.35 -13.68 16.05
CA GLY A 963 -23.95 -12.36 16.29
C GLY A 963 -24.02 -11.96 17.77
N SER A 964 -23.54 -12.77 18.71
CA SER A 964 -23.56 -12.43 20.13
C SER A 964 -22.46 -11.42 20.52
N HIS A 965 -22.80 -10.50 21.43
CA HIS A 965 -21.86 -9.48 21.91
C HIS A 965 -21.11 -9.99 23.16
N VAL A 966 -19.80 -9.78 23.17
CA VAL A 966 -18.91 -10.16 24.27
C VAL A 966 -18.17 -8.93 24.78
N GLY A 967 -18.27 -8.65 26.08
CA GLY A 967 -17.36 -7.75 26.75
C GLY A 967 -16.00 -8.43 26.97
N GLU A 968 -14.96 -7.85 26.39
CA GLU A 968 -13.57 -8.25 26.46
C GLU A 968 -12.69 -7.17 27.11
N ASN A 969 -11.48 -7.57 27.50
CA ASN A 969 -10.41 -6.66 27.88
C ASN A 969 -9.17 -6.99 27.05
N ALA A 970 -8.67 -6.03 26.28
CA ALA A 970 -7.47 -6.11 25.46
C ALA A 970 -6.24 -5.60 26.23
N GLN A 971 -6.40 -4.69 27.19
CA GLN A 971 -5.30 -4.06 27.92
C GLN A 971 -4.45 -5.08 28.70
N TRP A 972 -5.07 -6.05 29.40
CA TRP A 972 -4.29 -7.10 30.11
C TRP A 972 -3.45 -7.95 29.14
N LYS A 973 -3.95 -8.19 27.92
CA LYS A 973 -3.19 -8.88 26.88
C LYS A 973 -2.02 -8.04 26.38
N GLY A 974 -2.24 -6.73 26.19
CA GLY A 974 -1.19 -5.77 25.85
C GLY A 974 -0.06 -5.74 26.87
N ILE A 975 -0.41 -5.74 28.16
CA ILE A 975 0.54 -5.83 29.28
C ILE A 975 1.27 -7.19 29.26
N ARG A 976 0.54 -8.31 29.12
CA ARG A 976 1.11 -9.67 29.05
C ARG A 976 2.10 -9.81 27.88
N ALA A 977 1.75 -9.32 26.70
CA ALA A 977 2.60 -9.37 25.50
C ALA A 977 3.84 -8.47 25.63
N THR A 978 3.72 -7.33 26.33
CA THR A 978 4.86 -6.45 26.63
C THR A 978 5.84 -7.11 27.60
N LEU A 979 5.33 -7.73 28.68
CA LEU A 979 6.15 -8.52 29.61
C LEU A 979 6.85 -9.69 28.88
N SER A 980 6.09 -10.44 28.09
CA SER A 980 6.56 -11.66 27.39
C SER A 980 7.42 -11.38 26.14
N ARG A 981 7.91 -10.15 25.91
CA ARG A 981 8.70 -9.77 24.72
C ARG A 981 10.14 -10.24 24.79
N ASP A 982 10.80 -10.02 25.93
CA ASP A 982 12.20 -10.40 26.17
C ASP A 982 12.34 -11.49 27.26
N PHE A 983 11.22 -12.04 27.74
CA PHE A 983 11.15 -13.05 28.80
C PHE A 983 10.08 -14.11 28.52
N VAL A 984 10.35 -15.35 28.93
CA VAL A 984 9.49 -16.52 28.75
C VAL A 984 8.55 -16.66 29.97
N PRO A 985 7.29 -17.15 29.86
CA PRO A 985 6.35 -17.16 30.99
C PRO A 985 6.85 -17.84 32.28
N SER A 986 7.65 -18.91 32.20
CA SER A 986 8.29 -19.57 33.35
C SER A 986 9.20 -18.64 34.17
N ALA A 987 9.71 -17.56 33.57
CA ALA A 987 10.55 -16.59 34.27
C ALA A 987 9.80 -15.80 35.35
N TYR A 988 8.49 -15.70 35.19
CA TYR A 988 7.57 -15.01 36.09
C TYR A 988 6.93 -15.94 37.13
N SER A 989 6.86 -17.23 36.83
CA SER A 989 6.18 -18.25 37.65
C SER A 989 6.71 -18.30 39.08
N SER A 990 5.80 -18.14 40.05
CA SER A 990 6.08 -18.16 41.50
C SER A 990 7.14 -17.14 41.97
N ARG A 991 7.27 -16.01 41.29
CA ARG A 991 8.11 -14.88 41.72
C ARG A 991 7.27 -13.72 42.26
N ALA A 992 7.88 -12.90 43.11
CA ALA A 992 7.31 -11.64 43.56
C ALA A 992 7.17 -10.59 42.44
N ALA A 993 6.11 -9.78 42.51
CA ALA A 993 5.96 -8.55 41.71
C ALA A 993 5.40 -7.40 42.56
N LEU A 994 5.61 -6.16 42.11
CA LEU A 994 5.19 -4.95 42.82
C LEU A 994 4.44 -3.98 41.88
N LEU A 995 3.24 -3.56 42.28
CA LEU A 995 2.34 -2.74 41.48
C LEU A 995 1.97 -1.45 42.21
N LEU A 996 2.20 -0.30 41.57
CA LEU A 996 1.86 1.02 42.10
C LEU A 996 0.62 1.57 41.37
N ALA A 997 -0.40 2.01 42.10
CA ALA A 997 -1.57 2.69 41.50
C ALA A 997 -2.22 3.65 42.51
N ASN A 998 -3.12 4.52 42.04
CA ASN A 998 -3.98 5.31 42.93
C ASN A 998 -5.19 4.49 43.41
N ALA A 999 -5.75 3.65 42.54
CA ALA A 999 -6.93 2.86 42.82
C ALA A 999 -6.85 1.45 42.21
N GLU A 1000 -7.70 0.56 42.72
CA GLU A 1000 -7.87 -0.81 42.23
C GLU A 1000 -8.22 -0.85 40.73
N SER A 1001 -9.00 0.13 40.26
CA SER A 1001 -9.38 0.30 38.84
C SER A 1001 -8.20 0.41 37.89
N ASP A 1002 -7.13 1.07 38.32
CA ASP A 1002 -5.98 1.39 37.47
C ASP A 1002 -5.00 0.19 37.45
N ALA A 1003 -5.13 -0.68 38.46
CA ALA A 1003 -4.31 -1.86 38.70
C ALA A 1003 -4.91 -3.18 38.16
N ALA A 1004 -6.24 -3.28 38.02
CA ALA A 1004 -6.92 -4.55 37.80
C ALA A 1004 -6.44 -5.34 36.58
N ALA A 1005 -6.29 -4.69 35.42
CA ALA A 1005 -5.77 -5.31 34.20
C ALA A 1005 -4.30 -5.76 34.37
N SER A 1006 -3.50 -4.99 35.12
CA SER A 1006 -2.11 -5.35 35.45
C SER A 1006 -2.04 -6.58 36.35
N VAL A 1007 -2.85 -6.66 37.42
CA VAL A 1007 -2.88 -7.85 38.29
C VAL A 1007 -3.35 -9.09 37.54
N PHE A 1008 -4.35 -8.97 36.65
CA PHE A 1008 -4.78 -10.09 35.82
C PHE A 1008 -3.66 -10.54 34.85
N ALA A 1009 -2.96 -9.60 34.20
CA ALA A 1009 -1.82 -9.91 33.35
C ALA A 1009 -0.69 -10.62 34.12
N LEU A 1010 -0.30 -10.11 35.30
CA LEU A 1010 0.70 -10.73 36.17
C LEU A 1010 0.29 -12.15 36.58
N LYS A 1011 -0.96 -12.35 37.02
CA LYS A 1011 -1.49 -13.67 37.37
C LYS A 1011 -1.58 -14.63 36.17
N SER A 1012 -1.83 -14.12 34.97
CA SER A 1012 -1.77 -14.90 33.73
C SER A 1012 -0.36 -15.35 33.32
N LEU A 1013 0.67 -14.92 34.06
CA LEU A 1013 2.06 -15.37 33.97
C LEU A 1013 2.51 -16.15 35.23
N GLY A 1014 1.58 -16.57 36.10
CA GLY A 1014 1.89 -17.39 37.28
C GLY A 1014 2.57 -16.65 38.43
N ILE A 1015 2.54 -15.32 38.42
CA ILE A 1015 3.20 -14.47 39.43
C ILE A 1015 2.46 -14.51 40.77
N GLY A 1016 3.24 -14.62 41.85
CA GLY A 1016 2.78 -14.62 43.23
C GLY A 1016 3.97 -14.81 44.17
N PRO A 1017 4.10 -14.01 45.25
CA PRO A 1017 3.17 -13.00 45.74
C PRO A 1017 3.13 -11.71 44.89
N ILE A 1018 1.99 -11.00 44.90
CA ILE A 1018 1.88 -9.67 44.28
C ILE A 1018 1.71 -8.62 45.38
N TYR A 1019 2.59 -7.64 45.41
CA TYR A 1019 2.57 -6.54 46.37
C TYR A 1019 1.98 -5.27 45.75
N THR A 1020 1.22 -4.48 46.51
CA THR A 1020 0.58 -3.24 46.01
C THR A 1020 0.94 -2.02 46.85
N ILE A 1021 1.22 -0.89 46.19
CA ILE A 1021 1.46 0.41 46.82
C ILE A 1021 0.37 1.39 46.36
N GLY A 1022 -0.20 2.11 47.32
CA GLY A 1022 -1.23 3.14 47.11
C GLY A 1022 -2.67 2.64 47.19
N PHE A 1023 -2.92 1.34 47.03
CA PHE A 1023 -4.26 0.75 47.05
C PHE A 1023 -4.25 -0.70 47.60
N THR A 1024 -5.43 -1.22 47.93
CA THR A 1024 -5.68 -2.64 48.26
C THR A 1024 -6.51 -3.27 47.15
N MET A 1025 -6.23 -4.53 46.79
CA MET A 1025 -6.97 -5.30 45.79
C MET A 1025 -8.02 -6.19 46.48
N HIS A 1026 -9.23 -6.23 45.94
CA HIS A 1026 -10.39 -6.91 46.50
C HIS A 1026 -10.95 -7.98 45.56
N GLY A 1027 -12.08 -8.58 45.94
CA GLY A 1027 -12.80 -9.55 45.11
C GLY A 1027 -11.95 -10.74 44.65
N PRO A 1028 -12.21 -11.29 43.44
CA PRO A 1028 -11.45 -12.43 42.91
C PRO A 1028 -9.97 -12.13 42.64
N LEU A 1029 -9.62 -10.86 42.38
CA LEU A 1029 -8.23 -10.45 42.16
C LEU A 1029 -7.43 -10.31 43.46
N GLY A 1030 -8.05 -10.13 44.63
CA GLY A 1030 -7.34 -9.95 45.91
C GLY A 1030 -6.56 -11.17 46.42
N SER A 1031 -6.90 -12.40 45.98
CA SER A 1031 -6.21 -13.62 46.45
C SER A 1031 -4.73 -13.62 46.05
N GLY A 1032 -3.81 -13.79 47.01
CA GLY A 1032 -2.36 -13.72 46.77
C GLY A 1032 -1.81 -12.31 46.51
N VAL A 1033 -2.60 -11.27 46.76
CA VAL A 1033 -2.20 -9.86 46.66
C VAL A 1033 -2.08 -9.26 48.08
N SER A 1034 -1.08 -8.42 48.34
CA SER A 1034 -0.84 -7.81 49.66
C SER A 1034 -0.43 -6.34 49.57
N ALA A 1035 -1.17 -5.48 50.27
CA ALA A 1035 -0.91 -4.04 50.28
C ALA A 1035 0.19 -3.65 51.28
N VAL A 1036 1.21 -2.95 50.77
CA VAL A 1036 2.34 -2.41 51.52
C VAL A 1036 1.89 -1.11 52.20
N ARG A 1037 2.04 -1.02 53.53
CA ARG A 1037 1.53 0.10 54.35
C ARG A 1037 2.62 1.07 54.79
N GLY A 1038 3.87 0.62 54.90
CA GLY A 1038 5.01 1.44 55.33
C GLY A 1038 6.33 1.07 54.64
N ILE A 1039 7.37 1.87 54.90
CA ILE A 1039 8.72 1.65 54.36
C ILE A 1039 9.45 0.49 55.04
N ASP A 1040 8.98 0.03 56.20
CA ASP A 1040 9.52 -1.14 56.88
C ASP A 1040 8.96 -2.45 56.33
N ASP A 1041 7.68 -2.49 55.96
CA ASP A 1041 7.10 -3.57 55.14
C ASP A 1041 7.92 -3.78 53.87
N LEU A 1042 8.29 -2.68 53.20
CA LEU A 1042 9.04 -2.67 51.93
C LEU A 1042 10.39 -3.42 52.03
N LYS A 1043 11.06 -3.32 53.18
CA LYS A 1043 12.35 -3.99 53.49
C LYS A 1043 12.20 -5.49 53.76
N LEU A 1044 10.98 -5.93 54.09
CA LEU A 1044 10.64 -7.32 54.41
C LEU A 1044 10.05 -8.08 53.22
N LEU A 1045 9.80 -7.41 52.09
CA LEU A 1045 9.29 -8.05 50.87
C LEU A 1045 10.39 -8.87 50.19
N GLU A 1046 9.97 -9.93 49.51
CA GLU A 1046 10.80 -10.57 48.48
C GLU A 1046 11.14 -9.57 47.36
N HIS A 1047 12.34 -9.67 46.80
CA HIS A 1047 12.76 -8.81 45.68
C HIS A 1047 11.85 -9.01 44.46
N PRO A 1048 11.12 -7.98 44.01
CA PRO A 1048 10.20 -8.13 42.88
C PRO A 1048 10.97 -8.32 41.57
N PHE A 1049 10.56 -9.34 40.81
CA PHE A 1049 11.07 -9.60 39.46
C PHE A 1049 10.46 -8.63 38.44
N ALA A 1050 9.17 -8.31 38.62
CA ALA A 1050 8.45 -7.33 37.83
C ALA A 1050 7.97 -6.16 38.70
N ILE A 1051 8.20 -4.92 38.25
CA ILE A 1051 7.59 -3.71 38.80
C ILE A 1051 6.70 -3.08 37.73
N ILE A 1052 5.44 -2.78 38.07
CA ILE A 1052 4.53 -2.05 37.19
C ILE A 1052 4.07 -0.76 37.88
N SER A 1053 4.11 0.35 37.17
CA SER A 1053 3.55 1.63 37.62
C SER A 1053 2.32 1.99 36.79
N ALA A 1054 1.15 1.95 37.43
CA ALA A 1054 -0.12 2.50 36.97
C ALA A 1054 -0.43 3.84 37.70
N LEU A 1055 0.62 4.60 38.03
CA LEU A 1055 0.49 5.95 38.57
C LEU A 1055 0.26 6.98 37.46
N PRO A 1056 -0.45 8.10 37.71
CA PRO A 1056 -0.52 9.22 36.78
C PRO A 1056 0.83 9.95 36.66
N ALA A 1057 1.03 10.66 35.55
CA ALA A 1057 2.32 11.27 35.19
C ALA A 1057 2.84 12.33 36.19
N ASP A 1058 1.98 12.99 36.96
CA ASP A 1058 2.37 13.91 38.03
C ASP A 1058 3.08 13.18 39.20
N LYS A 1059 2.73 11.92 39.44
CA LYS A 1059 3.28 11.04 40.48
C LYS A 1059 4.46 10.17 40.02
N SER A 1060 4.87 10.27 38.74
CA SER A 1060 6.03 9.56 38.15
C SER A 1060 7.32 9.67 38.99
N LEU A 1061 7.50 10.78 39.72
CA LEU A 1061 8.62 11.03 40.63
C LEU A 1061 8.79 9.96 41.72
N LEU A 1062 7.70 9.29 42.14
CA LEU A 1062 7.72 8.29 43.21
C LEU A 1062 8.39 6.97 42.80
N VAL A 1063 8.51 6.69 41.50
CA VAL A 1063 9.00 5.41 40.97
C VAL A 1063 10.54 5.32 41.04
N GLY A 1064 11.25 6.42 40.78
CA GLY A 1064 12.71 6.45 40.75
C GLY A 1064 13.41 6.00 42.05
N PRO A 1065 12.99 6.47 43.25
CA PRO A 1065 13.52 5.99 44.53
C PRO A 1065 13.29 4.49 44.76
N LEU A 1066 12.14 3.96 44.33
CA LEU A 1066 11.76 2.56 44.49
C LEU A 1066 12.60 1.62 43.61
N LEU A 1067 12.81 2.01 42.35
CA LEU A 1067 13.74 1.31 41.44
C LEU A 1067 15.16 1.28 42.02
N LYS A 1068 15.64 2.41 42.57
CA LYS A 1068 16.95 2.49 43.24
C LYS A 1068 17.04 1.57 44.45
N HIS A 1069 16.00 1.49 45.28
CA HIS A 1069 15.95 0.58 46.43
C HIS A 1069 16.15 -0.88 46.00
N TYR A 1070 15.31 -1.41 45.10
CA TYR A 1070 15.40 -2.80 44.65
C TYR A 1070 16.57 -3.12 43.70
N SER A 1071 17.42 -2.13 43.41
CA SER A 1071 18.68 -2.28 42.69
C SER A 1071 19.90 -2.19 43.60
N GLY A 1072 19.79 -1.53 44.76
CA GLY A 1072 20.91 -1.26 45.67
C GLY A 1072 21.16 -2.30 46.78
N SER A 1073 20.23 -3.22 47.06
CA SER A 1073 20.25 -4.08 48.26
C SER A 1073 21.30 -5.22 48.31
N GLY A 1074 22.41 -5.12 47.57
CA GLY A 1074 23.68 -5.76 47.94
C GLY A 1074 23.80 -7.29 47.94
N ARG A 1075 22.87 -8.06 47.38
CA ARG A 1075 23.06 -9.52 47.21
C ARG A 1075 23.91 -9.85 45.97
N GLN A 1076 25.23 -9.93 46.21
CA GLN A 1076 26.32 -10.61 45.46
C GLN A 1076 26.42 -10.42 43.92
N PRO A 1077 27.63 -10.21 43.37
CA PRO A 1077 27.87 -10.32 41.93
C PRO A 1077 27.83 -11.80 41.49
N GLY A 1078 26.61 -12.32 41.29
CA GLY A 1078 26.34 -13.68 40.84
C GLY A 1078 24.95 -13.79 40.21
N PHE A 1079 24.89 -13.58 38.89
CA PHE A 1079 23.78 -13.92 37.98
C PHE A 1079 22.35 -13.76 38.53
N THR A 1080 21.93 -12.52 38.80
CA THR A 1080 20.53 -12.21 39.13
C THR A 1080 19.66 -12.13 37.89
N ALA A 1081 18.76 -13.10 37.71
CA ALA A 1081 17.79 -13.16 36.61
C ALA A 1081 17.14 -11.79 36.29
N GLY A 1082 17.35 -11.29 35.07
CA GLY A 1082 17.05 -9.92 34.62
C GLY A 1082 15.65 -9.41 34.94
N LYS A 1083 15.56 -8.24 35.58
CA LYS A 1083 14.32 -7.67 36.12
C LYS A 1083 13.56 -6.84 35.08
N VAL A 1084 12.24 -6.72 35.24
CA VAL A 1084 11.35 -6.03 34.29
C VAL A 1084 10.58 -4.86 34.92
N PHE A 1085 10.55 -3.72 34.24
CA PHE A 1085 9.79 -2.54 34.64
C PHE A 1085 8.82 -2.10 33.53
N VAL A 1086 7.57 -1.78 33.90
CA VAL A 1086 6.56 -1.24 32.98
C VAL A 1086 5.96 0.05 33.54
N ASP A 1087 6.02 1.14 32.76
CA ASP A 1087 5.42 2.43 33.12
C ASP A 1087 4.20 2.74 32.25
N LEU A 1088 3.01 2.57 32.84
CA LEU A 1088 1.72 2.83 32.20
C LEU A 1088 1.28 4.30 32.26
N ALA A 1089 2.06 5.19 32.89
CA ALA A 1089 1.69 6.60 33.03
C ALA A 1089 1.57 7.31 31.67
N THR A 1090 0.41 7.89 31.38
CA THR A 1090 0.13 8.69 30.18
C THR A 1090 0.38 10.19 30.40
N GLY A 1091 0.80 10.90 29.36
CA GLY A 1091 1.02 12.36 29.39
C GLY A 1091 2.41 12.78 29.91
N GLN A 1092 2.61 14.10 30.04
CA GLN A 1092 3.92 14.69 30.33
C GLN A 1092 4.39 14.40 31.76
N LYS A 1093 5.49 13.65 31.88
CA LYS A 1093 6.11 13.23 33.16
C LYS A 1093 7.11 14.28 33.64
N ARG A 1094 7.35 14.34 34.97
CA ARG A 1094 8.29 15.30 35.58
C ARG A 1094 9.74 14.83 35.57
N ASN A 1095 9.95 13.50 35.63
CA ASN A 1095 11.21 12.79 35.36
C ASN A 1095 10.90 11.66 34.36
N ASP A 1096 11.93 10.96 33.89
CA ASP A 1096 11.81 9.72 33.11
C ASP A 1096 12.08 8.47 33.98
N PRO A 1097 11.04 7.68 34.36
CA PRO A 1097 11.24 6.42 35.08
C PRO A 1097 11.89 5.33 34.25
N LEU A 1098 11.76 5.35 32.91
CA LEU A 1098 12.31 4.34 32.01
C LEU A 1098 13.83 4.47 31.92
N ALA A 1099 14.34 5.70 31.73
CA ALA A 1099 15.79 5.95 31.80
C ALA A 1099 16.39 5.58 33.17
N VAL A 1100 15.67 5.85 34.28
CA VAL A 1100 16.11 5.41 35.62
C VAL A 1100 16.11 3.89 35.75
N ALA A 1101 15.10 3.19 35.24
CA ALA A 1101 15.05 1.72 35.25
C ALA A 1101 16.20 1.11 34.42
N SER A 1102 16.38 1.56 33.18
CA SER A 1102 17.44 1.08 32.28
C SER A 1102 18.85 1.32 32.81
N SER A 1103 19.11 2.50 33.40
CA SER A 1103 20.40 2.81 34.06
C SER A 1103 20.67 1.99 35.33
N LEU A 1104 19.67 1.27 35.84
CA LEU A 1104 19.77 0.34 36.97
C LEU A 1104 19.70 -1.13 36.52
N GLY A 1105 19.80 -1.42 35.22
CA GLY A 1105 19.82 -2.77 34.67
C GLY A 1105 18.45 -3.46 34.54
N TRP A 1106 17.35 -2.71 34.60
CA TRP A 1106 16.00 -3.24 34.34
C TRP A 1106 15.69 -3.21 32.85
N THR A 1107 14.99 -4.24 32.36
CA THR A 1107 14.33 -4.19 31.04
C THR A 1107 13.08 -3.33 31.18
N ALA A 1108 13.07 -2.15 30.56
CA ALA A 1108 12.06 -1.12 30.79
C ALA A 1108 11.15 -0.89 29.56
N TYR A 1109 9.83 -0.90 29.76
CA TYR A 1109 8.83 -0.66 28.73
C TYR A 1109 7.89 0.49 29.11
N GLY A 1110 7.53 1.31 28.13
CA GLY A 1110 6.60 2.42 28.33
C GLY A 1110 5.16 2.09 27.90
N ILE A 1111 4.24 2.99 28.25
CA ILE A 1111 2.85 2.95 27.79
C ILE A 1111 2.72 2.90 26.25
N ALA A 1112 3.70 3.41 25.51
CA ALA A 1112 3.79 3.28 24.05
C ALA A 1112 3.82 1.81 23.57
N ASP A 1113 4.56 0.95 24.27
CA ASP A 1113 4.73 -0.46 23.94
C ASP A 1113 3.47 -1.25 24.30
N VAL A 1114 2.93 -1.00 25.49
CA VAL A 1114 1.66 -1.58 25.95
C VAL A 1114 0.48 -1.13 25.07
N SER A 1115 0.44 0.12 24.64
CA SER A 1115 -0.63 0.66 23.78
C SER A 1115 -0.57 0.09 22.37
N ALA A 1116 0.62 -0.13 21.81
CA ALA A 1116 0.76 -0.80 20.52
C ALA A 1116 0.28 -2.25 20.58
N TRP A 1117 0.71 -3.05 21.57
CA TRP A 1117 0.20 -4.42 21.75
C TRP A 1117 -1.30 -4.46 22.04
N THR A 1118 -1.82 -3.52 22.84
CA THR A 1118 -3.27 -3.38 23.07
C THR A 1118 -3.99 -3.11 21.76
N THR A 1119 -3.47 -2.22 20.91
CA THR A 1119 -4.04 -1.91 19.59
C THR A 1119 -4.03 -3.12 18.64
N VAL A 1120 -2.97 -3.93 18.65
CA VAL A 1120 -2.91 -5.21 17.91
C VAL A 1120 -4.02 -6.16 18.38
N GLU A 1121 -4.20 -6.32 19.68
CA GLU A 1121 -5.26 -7.19 20.24
C GLU A 1121 -6.67 -6.63 20.02
N THR A 1122 -6.87 -5.32 20.07
CA THR A 1122 -8.15 -4.68 19.72
C THR A 1122 -8.50 -4.92 18.26
N LEU A 1123 -7.56 -4.79 17.31
CA LEU A 1123 -7.80 -5.11 15.89
C LEU A 1123 -8.12 -6.60 15.67
N ARG A 1124 -7.42 -7.50 16.38
CA ARG A 1124 -7.71 -8.95 16.37
C ARG A 1124 -9.11 -9.27 16.92
N LEU A 1125 -9.53 -8.61 18.00
CA LEU A 1125 -10.84 -8.81 18.63
C LEU A 1125 -11.99 -8.20 17.82
N LEU A 1126 -11.79 -7.05 17.18
CA LEU A 1126 -12.85 -6.33 16.44
C LEU A 1126 -13.08 -6.89 15.03
N VAL A 1127 -12.02 -7.08 14.24
CA VAL A 1127 -12.14 -7.42 12.81
C VAL A 1127 -11.40 -8.70 12.40
N GLY A 1128 -10.78 -9.40 13.36
CA GLY A 1128 -10.01 -10.62 13.07
C GLY A 1128 -8.79 -10.39 12.17
N GLN A 1129 -8.37 -9.13 11.98
CA GLN A 1129 -7.19 -8.79 11.18
C GLN A 1129 -5.95 -8.73 12.06
N ASN A 1130 -4.79 -8.93 11.45
CA ASN A 1130 -3.50 -8.94 12.13
C ASN A 1130 -2.58 -7.86 11.56
N VAL A 1131 -1.92 -7.11 12.45
CA VAL A 1131 -1.00 -6.02 12.13
C VAL A 1131 0.26 -6.20 12.99
N PRO A 1132 1.48 -6.14 12.43
CA PRO A 1132 2.71 -6.33 13.20
C PRO A 1132 2.88 -5.27 14.30
N TYR A 1133 3.35 -5.67 15.48
CA TYR A 1133 3.59 -4.76 16.60
C TYR A 1133 4.57 -3.62 16.24
N ASP A 1134 5.70 -3.95 15.59
CA ASP A 1134 6.71 -2.94 15.24
C ASP A 1134 6.12 -1.94 14.19
N PHE A 1135 5.25 -2.39 13.26
CA PHE A 1135 4.48 -1.49 12.37
C PHE A 1135 3.55 -0.56 13.16
N VAL A 1136 2.83 -1.07 14.17
CA VAL A 1136 1.97 -0.22 15.02
C VAL A 1136 2.82 0.84 15.74
N ARG A 1137 3.97 0.45 16.33
CA ARG A 1137 4.89 1.38 17.01
C ARG A 1137 5.45 2.46 16.09
N LEU A 1138 5.78 2.10 14.85
CA LEU A 1138 6.30 3.01 13.82
C LEU A 1138 5.21 3.97 13.32
N ALA A 1139 4.04 3.43 12.96
CA ALA A 1139 2.95 4.21 12.37
C ALA A 1139 2.22 5.10 13.39
N SER A 1140 2.28 4.79 14.69
CA SER A 1140 1.72 5.62 15.75
C SER A 1140 2.62 6.76 16.22
N GLY A 1141 3.83 6.92 15.68
CA GLY A 1141 4.56 8.20 15.65
C GLY A 1141 5.02 8.81 17.00
N GLY A 1142 5.04 8.04 18.08
CA GLY A 1142 5.40 8.51 19.44
C GLY A 1142 4.19 8.78 20.32
N TRP A 1143 3.91 7.84 21.22
CA TRP A 1143 2.98 7.97 22.35
C TRP A 1143 3.67 8.64 23.56
#